data_AF-A0A4Q7QSX3-F1
#
_entry.id   AF-A0A4Q7QSX3-F1
#
_cell.length_a   1.000
_cell.length_b   1.000
_cell.length_c   1.000
_cell.angle_alpha   90.00
_cell.angle_beta   90.00
_cell.angle_gamma   90.00
#
_symmetry.space_group_name_H-M   'P 1'
#
loop_
_entity.id
_entity.type
_entity.pdbx_description
1 polymer ?
#
loop_
_entity_poly.entity_id
_entity_poly.type
_entity_poly.pdbx_seq_one_letter_code
_entity_poly.pdbx_strand_id
1 'polypeptide(L)'
;MFKRKTKKLTNISIIFAMVISLILPMQTASAADVLTVSEAIAKQDKTIQTVEGYIVGTVKSTNSYQFEGPFTTATNLALADSPDERDPKKILPVQLPQNAVRTALNLVDHPENSGKKVHIKGTVEAYFSVPGLKNASEYQFVDGTPPEPQAEEVTTSVEGQVVSKGTQVTLSTATPDAAIYYTIDGSNPTTDSTLYTAPITINEDVTIKAIAVKEGLKNSSIAEFKYQVALSGLRIHDIQGAGHNSPVANKVVEGVEGIVTKVVDERNFYMQDLQPDNDSNTSEGVLVYQPNHGQTEGNVVSVNGQVKEWVLEGYSDKLKTDLAMTEINAQYGSISILEEDHVLPSALVIGMFGLQPPTKVIDNDEFAEFDPQEDGIDFYESLEGMLVEINNPAVIAPQKYGELVVLPDRGEYSRLNSAGGLNITEFDYNPERIFVDMGDESFVAKSGDYFNGAITGVVSYGFSNYKVLTDAEDLPTFVEGKTKPEVTRIHEKHKELTIASFNVENFSANEEGRDGTSDEKAERIAESIVHNLNAPDIVGLVEMQDGNGPTKDGTTDAKESADRLIAEITAQGGPEYVYTDIAPVDGEDGGIPGGNIRVGFIYNPERVSLVEGTKGTATEAVGYENGKLTLNPGRIDPMNPAFEDSRKPVAAQFEFNGEDVIVVANHFNSKGGDQPLFGKNQPPYLGSEVQRKEIAAIVNGFVKDVKEEDKNAKVVLLGDFNDFEFTDSLEILKGNELTNMIEKVPFNERYTYSYQGNAQVLDHILVTNNMAKKTKVDIVHINSQFMEEHGRASDHDPVLIQVKLDKVK
;
A
#
# COMPACT_ATOMS: atom_id res chain seq x y z
N MET A 1 -39.47 -7.96 -29.14
CA MET A 1 -39.79 -8.17 -30.57
C MET A 1 -38.47 -8.03 -31.34
N PHE A 2 -38.07 -9.08 -32.07
CA PHE A 2 -36.85 -9.24 -32.90
C PHE A 2 -35.48 -9.15 -32.18
N LYS A 3 -34.58 -10.14 -32.28
CA LYS A 3 -34.10 -10.59 -33.60
C LYS A 3 -32.61 -10.41 -33.96
N ARG A 4 -31.62 -11.03 -33.29
CA ARG A 4 -30.58 -11.77 -34.06
C ARG A 4 -29.68 -12.69 -33.22
N LYS A 5 -29.60 -13.91 -33.70
CA LYS A 5 -28.86 -15.08 -33.21
C LYS A 5 -27.73 -15.40 -34.21
N THR A 6 -26.69 -16.04 -33.66
CA THR A 6 -25.86 -17.14 -34.20
C THR A 6 -24.85 -16.88 -35.33
N LYS A 7 -23.60 -17.34 -35.07
CA LYS A 7 -22.93 -18.40 -35.84
C LYS A 7 -21.93 -19.19 -34.96
N LYS A 8 -22.32 -20.42 -34.59
CA LYS A 8 -21.44 -21.58 -34.37
C LYS A 8 -21.60 -22.48 -35.61
N LEU A 9 -20.54 -23.16 -36.02
CA LEU A 9 -20.42 -24.41 -36.80
C LEU A 9 -18.95 -24.46 -37.29
N THR A 10 -18.15 -25.52 -37.25
CA THR A 10 -18.21 -26.93 -36.83
C THR A 10 -16.84 -27.49 -37.20
N ASN A 11 -16.33 -28.50 -36.51
CA ASN A 11 -15.74 -29.65 -37.20
C ASN A 11 -15.84 -30.92 -36.35
N ILE A 12 -16.23 -31.98 -37.04
CA ILE A 12 -16.70 -33.28 -36.55
C ILE A 12 -15.53 -34.27 -36.54
N SER A 13 -15.46 -35.01 -35.43
CA SER A 13 -15.05 -36.41 -35.21
C SER A 13 -14.17 -37.15 -36.22
N ILE A 14 -13.17 -37.90 -35.70
CA ILE A 14 -13.01 -39.35 -35.92
C ILE A 14 -12.26 -39.94 -34.71
N ILE A 15 -12.88 -40.95 -34.10
CA ILE A 15 -12.29 -41.90 -33.15
C ILE A 15 -11.85 -43.13 -33.96
N PHE A 16 -10.63 -43.63 -33.73
CA PHE A 16 -10.33 -45.05 -33.92
C PHE A 16 -9.28 -45.51 -32.90
N ALA A 17 -9.59 -46.62 -32.22
CA ALA A 17 -8.80 -47.22 -31.17
C ALA A 17 -7.86 -48.31 -31.72
N MET A 18 -6.60 -48.25 -31.28
CA MET A 18 -5.82 -49.33 -30.66
C MET A 18 -5.40 -50.61 -31.45
N VAL A 19 -4.08 -50.91 -31.35
CA VAL A 19 -3.40 -52.22 -31.16
C VAL A 19 -2.59 -52.86 -32.33
N ILE A 20 -1.32 -53.19 -31.99
CA ILE A 20 -0.29 -54.10 -32.57
C ILE A 20 0.52 -53.64 -33.80
N SER A 21 1.82 -53.39 -33.58
CA SER A 21 2.97 -54.00 -34.31
C SER A 21 4.28 -53.58 -33.63
N LEU A 22 4.88 -54.43 -32.78
CA LEU A 22 6.05 -55.27 -33.10
C LEU A 22 7.34 -54.47 -33.46
N ILE A 23 8.23 -54.40 -32.47
CA ILE A 23 9.69 -54.56 -32.51
C ILE A 23 10.43 -53.96 -33.72
N LEU A 24 11.16 -52.87 -33.49
CA LEU A 24 12.39 -52.51 -34.19
C LEU A 24 13.44 -52.03 -33.16
N PRO A 25 14.73 -52.31 -33.38
CA PRO A 25 15.77 -52.25 -32.36
C PRO A 25 16.11 -50.81 -31.96
N MET A 26 16.52 -50.63 -30.70
CA MET A 26 17.27 -49.47 -30.26
C MET A 26 18.42 -49.21 -31.24
N GLN A 27 18.35 -48.08 -31.95
CA GLN A 27 19.52 -47.49 -32.59
C GLN A 27 20.41 -46.96 -31.48
N THR A 28 21.58 -47.58 -31.34
CA THR A 28 22.70 -47.04 -30.56
C THR A 28 22.98 -45.61 -31.01
N ALA A 29 22.98 -44.66 -30.09
CA ALA A 29 23.42 -43.29 -30.34
C ALA A 29 24.85 -43.32 -30.92
N SER A 30 25.02 -42.74 -32.10
CA SER A 30 26.34 -42.50 -32.69
C SER A 30 27.06 -41.45 -31.85
N ALA A 31 28.37 -41.63 -31.64
CA ALA A 31 29.24 -40.57 -31.14
C ALA A 31 29.03 -39.30 -31.98
N ALA A 32 28.84 -38.16 -31.32
CA ALA A 32 28.76 -36.87 -32.01
C ALA A 32 30.12 -36.55 -32.62
N ASP A 33 30.15 -36.21 -33.92
CA ASP A 33 31.38 -35.84 -34.63
C ASP A 33 31.95 -34.54 -34.05
N VAL A 34 33.12 -34.63 -33.41
CA VAL A 34 33.86 -33.46 -32.91
C VAL A 34 34.63 -32.84 -34.07
N LEU A 35 34.44 -31.56 -34.33
CA LEU A 35 35.13 -30.83 -35.40
C LEU A 35 36.50 -30.36 -34.95
N THR A 36 37.49 -30.45 -35.81
CA THR A 36 38.74 -29.68 -35.67
C THR A 36 38.45 -28.18 -35.85
N VAL A 37 39.39 -27.32 -35.45
CA VAL A 37 39.26 -25.87 -35.63
C VAL A 37 39.16 -25.52 -37.11
N SER A 38 39.97 -26.12 -37.97
CA SER A 38 39.92 -25.89 -39.42
C SER A 38 38.59 -26.33 -40.05
N GLU A 39 37.99 -27.43 -39.59
CA GLU A 39 36.65 -27.86 -40.04
C GLU A 39 35.55 -26.91 -39.54
N ALA A 40 35.65 -26.42 -38.30
CA ALA A 40 34.71 -25.43 -37.76
C ALA A 40 34.78 -24.10 -38.50
N ILE A 41 35.99 -23.66 -38.90
CA ILE A 41 36.21 -22.48 -39.74
C ILE A 41 35.54 -22.65 -41.12
N ALA A 42 35.58 -23.85 -41.70
CA ALA A 42 34.99 -24.13 -43.01
C ALA A 42 33.46 -24.27 -42.99
N LYS A 43 32.89 -24.74 -41.87
CA LYS A 43 31.47 -25.12 -41.77
C LYS A 43 30.53 -23.91 -41.65
N GLN A 44 30.70 -23.07 -40.63
CA GLN A 44 29.99 -21.79 -40.40
C GLN A 44 28.51 -21.74 -40.83
N ASP A 45 27.76 -22.80 -40.53
CA ASP A 45 26.38 -23.03 -40.99
C ASP A 45 25.32 -22.70 -39.91
N LYS A 46 25.76 -22.07 -38.82
CA LYS A 46 24.94 -21.71 -37.64
C LYS A 46 24.36 -22.91 -36.88
N THR A 47 24.96 -24.10 -37.04
CA THR A 47 24.59 -25.27 -36.23
C THR A 47 25.37 -25.29 -34.91
N ILE A 48 24.83 -26.00 -33.91
CA ILE A 48 25.55 -26.26 -32.66
C ILE A 48 26.51 -27.41 -32.90
N GLN A 49 27.80 -27.20 -32.62
CA GLN A 49 28.87 -28.17 -32.82
C GLN A 49 29.82 -28.16 -31.63
N THR A 50 30.49 -29.28 -31.41
CA THR A 50 31.63 -29.37 -30.50
C THR A 50 32.91 -29.22 -31.31
N VAL A 51 33.75 -28.25 -30.94
CA VAL A 51 35.02 -27.97 -31.60
C VAL A 51 36.18 -28.33 -30.69
N GLU A 52 37.10 -29.15 -31.18
CA GLU A 52 38.37 -29.46 -30.53
C GLU A 52 39.47 -28.51 -31.01
N GLY A 53 40.22 -27.94 -30.07
CA GLY A 53 41.45 -27.23 -30.39
C GLY A 53 42.25 -26.85 -29.16
N TYR A 54 43.44 -26.30 -29.38
CA TYR A 54 44.30 -25.74 -28.36
C TYR A 54 43.94 -24.29 -28.09
N ILE A 55 43.87 -23.91 -26.81
CA ILE A 55 43.71 -22.52 -26.40
C ILE A 55 45.04 -21.80 -26.65
N VAL A 56 45.09 -20.93 -27.66
CA VAL A 56 46.35 -20.25 -28.04
C VAL A 56 46.44 -18.80 -27.58
N GLY A 57 45.34 -18.23 -27.06
CA GLY A 57 45.31 -16.85 -26.55
C GLY A 57 43.91 -16.29 -26.39
N THR A 58 43.80 -14.96 -26.35
CA THR A 58 42.52 -14.22 -26.32
C THR A 58 42.33 -13.35 -27.56
N VAL A 59 41.09 -12.94 -27.85
CA VAL A 59 40.73 -12.12 -29.01
C VAL A 59 39.93 -10.90 -28.55
N LYS A 60 40.38 -9.69 -28.88
CA LYS A 60 39.68 -8.44 -28.51
C LYS A 60 38.75 -7.94 -29.62
N SER A 61 39.17 -8.10 -30.86
CA SER A 61 38.43 -7.71 -32.07
C SER A 61 38.98 -8.45 -33.30
N THR A 62 38.40 -8.23 -34.48
CA THR A 62 38.90 -8.79 -35.75
C THR A 62 40.41 -8.57 -35.90
N ASN A 63 41.17 -9.65 -36.11
CA ASN A 63 42.63 -9.64 -36.25
C ASN A 63 43.43 -9.07 -35.05
N SER A 64 42.81 -8.89 -33.88
CA SER A 64 43.47 -8.43 -32.65
C SER A 64 43.55 -9.58 -31.64
N TYR A 65 44.67 -10.29 -31.68
CA TYR A 65 44.96 -11.45 -30.84
C TYR A 65 46.03 -11.13 -29.80
N GLN A 66 45.85 -11.65 -28.60
CA GLN A 66 46.87 -11.63 -27.55
C GLN A 66 47.23 -13.09 -27.22
N PHE A 67 48.44 -13.52 -27.59
CA PHE A 67 48.91 -14.90 -27.45
C PHE A 67 49.73 -15.14 -26.18
N GLU A 68 50.17 -14.08 -25.51
CA GLU A 68 50.98 -14.14 -24.29
C GLU A 68 50.39 -13.25 -23.19
N GLY A 69 50.56 -13.68 -21.94
CA GLY A 69 50.06 -12.97 -20.77
C GLY A 69 50.87 -11.72 -20.43
N PRO A 70 50.37 -10.85 -19.53
CA PRO A 70 49.10 -10.98 -18.80
C PRO A 70 47.88 -10.67 -19.68
N PHE A 71 46.90 -11.58 -19.70
CA PHE A 71 45.69 -11.44 -20.51
C PHE A 71 44.72 -10.42 -19.89
N THR A 72 44.00 -9.69 -20.74
CA THR A 72 43.05 -8.64 -20.30
C THR A 72 41.61 -8.87 -20.76
N THR A 73 41.36 -9.95 -21.52
CA THR A 73 40.05 -10.24 -22.11
C THR A 73 39.50 -11.56 -21.56
N ALA A 74 38.55 -11.49 -20.62
CA ALA A 74 37.93 -12.67 -20.01
C ALA A 74 36.76 -13.25 -20.84
N THR A 75 36.28 -12.50 -21.85
CA THR A 75 35.05 -12.83 -22.59
C THR A 75 35.30 -13.64 -23.85
N ASN A 76 36.55 -13.78 -24.31
CA ASN A 76 36.88 -14.35 -25.62
C ASN A 76 38.17 -15.17 -25.59
N LEU A 77 38.16 -16.31 -26.27
CA LEU A 77 39.34 -17.16 -26.49
C LEU A 77 39.68 -17.27 -27.96
N ALA A 78 40.94 -17.62 -28.22
CA ALA A 78 41.45 -17.96 -29.53
C ALA A 78 41.79 -19.46 -29.55
N LEU A 79 41.11 -20.23 -30.40
CA LEU A 79 41.29 -21.67 -30.52
C LEU A 79 41.99 -22.02 -31.84
N ALA A 80 42.93 -22.97 -31.82
CA ALA A 80 43.63 -23.42 -33.03
C ALA A 80 43.92 -24.93 -33.03
N ASP A 81 44.15 -25.52 -34.20
CA ASP A 81 44.47 -26.97 -34.32
C ASP A 81 45.85 -27.34 -33.76
N SER A 82 46.74 -26.36 -33.56
CA SER A 82 48.08 -26.52 -33.00
C SER A 82 48.32 -25.48 -31.89
N PRO A 83 48.99 -25.85 -30.77
CA PRO A 83 49.21 -24.94 -29.64
C PRO A 83 50.09 -23.72 -29.98
N ASP A 84 50.93 -23.84 -31.00
CA ASP A 84 51.85 -22.78 -31.42
C ASP A 84 51.33 -21.98 -32.64
N GLU A 85 50.07 -22.17 -33.04
CA GLU A 85 49.48 -21.46 -34.18
C GLU A 85 49.29 -19.96 -33.87
N ARG A 86 49.68 -19.11 -34.82
CA ARG A 86 49.63 -17.64 -34.71
C ARG A 86 49.07 -16.97 -35.96
N ASP A 87 48.75 -17.73 -37.02
CA ASP A 87 48.10 -17.22 -38.23
C ASP A 87 46.61 -16.95 -37.97
N PRO A 88 46.14 -15.69 -38.03
CA PRO A 88 44.73 -15.34 -37.85
C PRO A 88 43.73 -16.12 -38.71
N LYS A 89 44.15 -16.65 -39.87
CA LYS A 89 43.27 -17.42 -40.77
C LYS A 89 43.00 -18.84 -40.29
N LYS A 90 43.77 -19.33 -39.31
CA LYS A 90 43.68 -20.69 -38.76
C LYS A 90 43.24 -20.70 -37.29
N ILE A 91 42.86 -19.54 -36.78
CA ILE A 91 42.40 -19.36 -35.41
C ILE A 91 40.90 -19.06 -35.44
N LEU A 92 40.16 -19.76 -34.59
CA LEU A 92 38.73 -19.58 -34.40
C LEU A 92 38.49 -18.75 -33.12
N PRO A 93 37.95 -17.53 -33.23
CA PRO A 93 37.51 -16.78 -32.06
C PRO A 93 36.30 -17.44 -31.40
N VAL A 94 36.38 -17.64 -30.09
CA VAL A 94 35.34 -18.26 -29.27
C VAL A 94 34.77 -17.24 -28.31
N GLN A 95 33.46 -17.01 -28.36
CA GLN A 95 32.74 -16.18 -27.39
C GLN A 95 32.43 -17.00 -26.14
N LEU A 96 32.81 -16.49 -24.97
CA LEU A 96 32.48 -17.07 -23.67
C LEU A 96 31.39 -16.21 -23.01
N PRO A 97 30.10 -16.63 -22.96
CA PRO A 97 29.04 -15.92 -22.20
C PRO A 97 29.25 -15.97 -20.69
N GLN A 98 28.50 -15.21 -19.90
CA GLN A 98 28.62 -15.27 -18.43
C GLN A 98 27.98 -16.56 -17.89
N ASN A 99 28.73 -17.66 -17.91
CA ASN A 99 28.30 -18.99 -17.47
C ASN A 99 29.51 -19.81 -16.96
N ALA A 100 29.26 -21.07 -16.58
CA ALA A 100 30.28 -21.99 -16.07
C ALA A 100 31.48 -22.16 -17.04
N VAL A 101 31.26 -22.09 -18.36
CA VAL A 101 32.34 -22.20 -19.36
C VAL A 101 33.30 -21.01 -19.28
N ARG A 102 32.80 -19.78 -19.11
CA ARG A 102 33.66 -18.60 -18.92
C ARG A 102 34.42 -18.66 -17.62
N THR A 103 33.74 -18.99 -16.52
CA THR A 103 34.38 -19.12 -15.21
C THR A 103 35.55 -20.09 -15.28
N ALA A 104 35.42 -21.20 -16.02
CA ALA A 104 36.46 -22.21 -16.07
C ALA A 104 37.57 -21.97 -17.10
N LEU A 105 37.27 -21.37 -18.27
CA LEU A 105 38.23 -21.33 -19.39
C LEU A 105 38.92 -19.98 -19.60
N ASN A 106 38.43 -18.89 -19.01
CA ASN A 106 38.96 -17.56 -19.34
C ASN A 106 40.43 -17.40 -18.91
N LEU A 107 41.27 -16.84 -19.78
CA LEU A 107 42.72 -16.71 -19.54
C LEU A 107 43.11 -15.55 -18.61
N VAL A 108 42.17 -14.68 -18.22
CA VAL A 108 42.46 -13.63 -17.24
C VAL A 108 42.57 -14.25 -15.85
N ASP A 109 41.59 -15.07 -15.47
CA ASP A 109 41.56 -15.75 -14.19
C ASP A 109 42.34 -17.07 -14.21
N HIS A 110 42.43 -17.72 -15.38
CA HIS A 110 43.11 -19.02 -15.58
C HIS A 110 44.20 -18.97 -16.66
N PRO A 111 45.29 -18.20 -16.47
CA PRO A 111 46.39 -18.12 -17.44
C PRO A 111 47.05 -19.48 -17.71
N GLU A 112 46.95 -20.44 -16.78
CA GLU A 112 47.44 -21.82 -16.91
C GLU A 112 46.72 -22.65 -17.98
N ASN A 113 45.59 -22.18 -18.50
CA ASN A 113 44.86 -22.87 -19.56
C ASN A 113 45.44 -22.61 -20.96
N SER A 114 46.34 -21.63 -21.10
CA SER A 114 47.06 -21.40 -22.35
C SER A 114 47.86 -22.64 -22.76
N GLY A 115 47.68 -23.09 -24.00
CA GLY A 115 48.31 -24.29 -24.55
C GLY A 115 47.58 -25.60 -24.24
N LYS A 116 46.52 -25.61 -23.43
CA LYS A 116 45.70 -26.80 -23.20
C LYS A 116 44.77 -27.08 -24.38
N LYS A 117 44.53 -28.35 -24.67
CA LYS A 117 43.55 -28.80 -25.67
C LYS A 117 42.18 -28.92 -25.02
N VAL A 118 41.12 -28.51 -25.71
CA VAL A 118 39.77 -28.41 -25.16
C VAL A 118 38.73 -28.71 -26.25
N HIS A 119 37.65 -29.38 -25.86
CA HIS A 119 36.38 -29.43 -26.59
C HIS A 119 35.49 -28.31 -26.09
N ILE A 120 34.98 -27.47 -27.00
CA ILE A 120 34.02 -26.42 -26.66
C ILE A 120 32.80 -26.57 -27.54
N LYS A 121 31.61 -26.67 -26.93
CA LYS A 121 30.33 -26.74 -27.63
C LYS A 121 29.71 -25.36 -27.75
N GLY A 122 29.39 -24.97 -28.98
CA GLY A 122 28.79 -23.68 -29.28
C GLY A 122 28.21 -23.64 -30.69
N THR A 123 27.69 -22.48 -31.08
CA THR A 123 27.14 -22.27 -32.43
C THR A 123 28.27 -21.87 -33.38
N VAL A 124 28.52 -22.63 -34.44
CA VAL A 124 29.51 -22.29 -35.48
C VAL A 124 28.96 -21.21 -36.41
N GLU A 125 29.23 -19.96 -36.06
CA GLU A 125 28.79 -18.78 -36.82
C GLU A 125 29.81 -17.64 -36.69
N ALA A 126 29.69 -16.63 -37.56
CA ALA A 126 30.64 -15.54 -37.61
C ALA A 126 30.72 -14.78 -36.27
N TYR A 127 31.94 -14.57 -35.78
CA TYR A 127 32.25 -13.76 -34.62
C TYR A 127 33.41 -12.81 -34.94
N PHE A 128 33.25 -11.52 -34.62
CA PHE A 128 34.15 -10.46 -35.11
C PHE A 128 34.30 -10.43 -36.65
N SER A 129 33.21 -10.67 -37.38
CA SER A 129 33.17 -10.69 -38.85
C SER A 129 34.11 -11.72 -39.52
N VAL A 130 34.58 -12.71 -38.75
CA VAL A 130 35.34 -13.88 -39.22
C VAL A 130 34.65 -15.16 -38.75
N PRO A 131 34.95 -16.34 -39.32
CA PRO A 131 34.48 -17.62 -38.79
C PRO A 131 34.74 -17.75 -37.29
N GLY A 132 33.73 -18.10 -36.49
CA GLY A 132 33.84 -18.16 -35.03
C GLY A 132 32.99 -19.24 -34.38
N LEU A 133 33.00 -19.26 -33.06
CA LEU A 133 32.15 -20.11 -32.21
C LEU A 133 31.47 -19.24 -31.16
N LYS A 134 30.15 -19.08 -31.24
CA LYS A 134 29.36 -18.24 -30.32
C LYS A 134 28.59 -19.06 -29.31
N ASN A 135 28.18 -18.41 -28.22
CA ASN A 135 27.37 -19.00 -27.16
C ASN A 135 27.95 -20.32 -26.61
N ALA A 136 29.24 -20.33 -26.25
CA ALA A 136 29.87 -21.50 -25.65
C ALA A 136 29.08 -21.95 -24.40
N SER A 137 28.68 -23.22 -24.39
CA SER A 137 27.68 -23.76 -23.43
C SER A 137 28.20 -24.95 -22.63
N GLU A 138 29.09 -25.76 -23.20
CA GLU A 138 29.76 -26.89 -22.54
C GLU A 138 31.25 -26.87 -22.91
N TYR A 139 32.11 -27.37 -22.01
CA TYR A 139 33.52 -27.59 -22.32
C TYR A 139 34.06 -28.85 -21.65
N GLN A 140 35.15 -29.38 -22.22
CA GLN A 140 35.93 -30.46 -21.64
C GLN A 140 37.41 -30.30 -22.02
N PHE A 141 38.33 -30.26 -21.05
CA PHE A 141 39.76 -30.33 -21.38
C PHE A 141 40.10 -31.72 -21.94
N VAL A 142 40.83 -31.75 -23.05
CA VAL A 142 41.32 -32.98 -23.67
C VAL A 142 42.68 -33.28 -23.05
N ASP A 143 42.64 -33.81 -21.82
CA ASP A 143 43.85 -34.31 -21.16
C ASP A 143 44.27 -35.63 -21.82
N GLY A 144 45.54 -35.76 -22.17
CA GLY A 144 46.14 -36.96 -22.77
C GLY A 144 46.23 -38.18 -21.83
N THR A 145 45.31 -38.29 -20.89
CA THR A 145 45.11 -39.43 -20.00
C THR A 145 43.61 -39.67 -19.94
N PRO A 146 43.10 -40.89 -20.24
CA PRO A 146 41.69 -41.18 -20.00
C PRO A 146 41.35 -40.79 -18.57
N PRO A 147 40.17 -40.19 -18.28
CA PRO A 147 39.75 -40.07 -16.90
C PRO A 147 39.88 -41.45 -16.28
N GLU A 148 40.55 -41.55 -15.13
CA GLU A 148 40.46 -42.76 -14.33
C GLU A 148 38.97 -43.07 -14.22
N PRO A 149 38.53 -44.29 -14.57
CA PRO A 149 37.11 -44.59 -14.62
C PRO A 149 36.53 -44.24 -13.25
N GLN A 150 35.51 -43.39 -13.21
CA GLN A 150 34.93 -42.85 -11.99
C GLN A 150 33.58 -43.53 -11.76
N ALA A 151 33.20 -43.76 -10.51
CA ALA A 151 31.86 -44.19 -10.20
C ALA A 151 30.86 -43.08 -10.59
N GLU A 152 29.79 -43.45 -11.29
CA GLU A 152 28.62 -42.63 -11.56
C GLU A 152 28.01 -42.05 -10.28
N GLU A 153 27.48 -40.84 -10.38
CA GLU A 153 26.91 -40.10 -9.26
C GLU A 153 25.78 -40.87 -8.57
N VAL A 154 25.66 -40.64 -7.26
CA VAL A 154 24.56 -41.18 -6.48
C VAL A 154 23.28 -40.43 -6.86
N THR A 155 22.19 -41.15 -7.07
CA THR A 155 20.84 -40.62 -7.27
C THR A 155 19.94 -41.03 -6.12
N THR A 156 18.80 -40.35 -5.98
CA THR A 156 17.80 -40.61 -4.95
C THR A 156 16.47 -41.03 -5.57
N SER A 157 15.67 -41.84 -4.88
CA SER A 157 14.30 -42.16 -5.29
C SER A 157 13.29 -41.05 -5.06
N VAL A 158 13.61 -40.07 -4.22
CA VAL A 158 12.73 -38.93 -3.91
C VAL A 158 13.42 -37.66 -4.38
N GLU A 159 13.00 -37.20 -5.55
CA GLU A 159 13.37 -35.91 -6.11
C GLU A 159 12.36 -34.85 -5.63
N GLY A 160 12.76 -33.97 -4.72
CA GLY A 160 11.88 -32.97 -4.13
C GLY A 160 12.38 -32.51 -2.77
N GLN A 161 12.32 -31.21 -2.50
CA GLN A 161 12.90 -30.61 -1.29
C GLN A 161 11.99 -30.76 -0.05
N VAL A 162 10.73 -31.21 -0.20
CA VAL A 162 9.77 -31.38 0.91
C VAL A 162 9.16 -32.78 0.88
N VAL A 163 9.09 -33.45 2.04
CA VAL A 163 8.56 -34.81 2.20
C VAL A 163 7.72 -34.96 3.46
N SER A 164 6.80 -35.93 3.49
CA SER A 164 6.07 -36.29 4.71
C SER A 164 6.99 -37.01 5.70
N LYS A 165 6.71 -36.87 7.00
CA LYS A 165 7.44 -37.57 8.06
C LYS A 165 7.38 -39.09 7.88
N GLY A 166 8.52 -39.76 7.97
CA GLY A 166 8.67 -41.20 7.79
C GLY A 166 8.93 -41.64 6.34
N THR A 167 9.07 -40.70 5.39
CA THR A 167 9.43 -41.00 4.01
C THR A 167 10.72 -41.80 3.94
N GLN A 168 10.70 -42.90 3.19
CA GLN A 168 11.88 -43.74 2.95
C GLN A 168 12.57 -43.32 1.66
N VAL A 169 13.79 -42.81 1.78
CA VAL A 169 14.64 -42.39 0.67
C VAL A 169 15.63 -43.51 0.35
N THR A 170 15.65 -43.92 -0.92
CA THR A 170 16.66 -44.87 -1.39
C THR A 170 17.72 -44.18 -2.23
N LEU A 171 18.98 -44.53 -1.98
CA LEU A 171 20.13 -44.07 -2.76
C LEU A 171 20.54 -45.16 -3.75
N SER A 172 20.88 -44.76 -4.98
CA SER A 172 21.35 -45.68 -6.02
C SER A 172 22.46 -45.07 -6.86
N THR A 173 23.21 -45.89 -7.60
CA THR A 173 24.21 -45.42 -8.58
C THR A 173 24.14 -46.34 -9.79
N ALA A 174 24.39 -45.79 -10.98
CA ALA A 174 24.45 -46.58 -12.20
C ALA A 174 25.72 -47.45 -12.30
N THR A 175 26.70 -47.26 -11.40
CA THR A 175 27.92 -48.10 -11.33
C THR A 175 27.63 -49.45 -10.70
N PRO A 176 27.72 -50.57 -11.44
CA PRO A 176 27.42 -51.89 -10.88
C PRO A 176 28.35 -52.24 -9.72
N ASP A 177 27.78 -52.83 -8.67
CA ASP A 177 28.49 -53.31 -7.47
C ASP A 177 29.32 -52.24 -6.73
N ALA A 178 29.01 -50.94 -6.90
CA ALA A 178 29.61 -49.85 -6.13
C ALA A 178 28.95 -49.73 -4.75
N ALA A 179 29.75 -49.46 -3.72
CA ALA A 179 29.28 -49.16 -2.38
C ALA A 179 28.95 -47.66 -2.27
N ILE A 180 27.82 -47.32 -1.65
CA ILE A 180 27.43 -45.91 -1.41
C ILE A 180 27.72 -45.56 0.05
N TYR A 181 28.43 -44.46 0.29
CA TYR A 181 28.69 -43.92 1.62
C TYR A 181 28.02 -42.55 1.75
N TYR A 182 27.40 -42.28 2.89
CA TYR A 182 26.63 -41.06 3.09
C TYR A 182 26.75 -40.46 4.49
N THR A 183 26.39 -39.19 4.58
CA THR A 183 26.23 -38.39 5.78
C THR A 183 24.84 -37.76 5.76
N ILE A 184 24.29 -37.42 6.94
CA ILE A 184 22.96 -36.79 7.10
C ILE A 184 23.04 -35.40 7.75
N ASP A 185 24.21 -35.04 8.26
CA ASP A 185 24.48 -33.75 8.92
C ASP A 185 25.01 -32.69 7.92
N GLY A 186 24.99 -32.99 6.62
CA GLY A 186 25.52 -32.10 5.57
C GLY A 186 27.05 -32.06 5.46
N SER A 187 27.80 -32.83 6.25
CA SER A 187 29.25 -32.98 6.08
C SER A 187 29.60 -33.76 4.80
N ASN A 188 30.81 -33.58 4.26
CA ASN A 188 31.20 -34.28 3.04
C ASN A 188 31.49 -35.76 3.33
N PRO A 189 30.87 -36.71 2.60
CA PRO A 189 31.06 -38.13 2.85
C PRO A 189 32.44 -38.61 2.36
N THR A 190 33.03 -39.50 3.13
CA THR A 190 34.22 -40.30 2.79
C THR A 190 33.92 -41.80 2.94
N THR A 191 34.88 -42.68 2.62
CA THR A 191 34.76 -44.13 2.87
C THR A 191 34.66 -44.52 4.34
N ASP A 192 34.90 -43.60 5.27
CA ASP A 192 34.70 -43.80 6.71
C ASP A 192 33.29 -43.40 7.17
N SER A 193 32.45 -42.88 6.26
CA SER A 193 31.07 -42.50 6.55
C SER A 193 30.15 -43.72 6.62
N THR A 194 28.87 -43.49 6.86
CA THR A 194 27.89 -44.58 6.97
C THR A 194 27.72 -45.27 5.62
N LEU A 195 27.95 -46.59 5.57
CA LEU A 195 27.65 -47.41 4.39
C LEU A 195 26.13 -47.55 4.22
N TYR A 196 25.63 -47.16 3.06
CA TYR A 196 24.22 -47.29 2.70
C TYR A 196 23.86 -48.76 2.45
N THR A 197 22.99 -49.32 3.29
CA THR A 197 22.57 -50.73 3.24
C THR A 197 21.06 -50.92 3.27
N ALA A 198 20.30 -49.87 3.61
CA ALA A 198 18.84 -49.86 3.68
C ALA A 198 18.34 -48.42 3.44
N PRO A 199 17.05 -48.24 3.06
CA PRO A 199 16.46 -46.91 2.88
C PRO A 199 16.62 -46.01 4.11
N ILE A 200 16.84 -44.72 3.89
CA ILE A 200 16.99 -43.70 4.94
C ILE A 200 15.59 -43.15 5.24
N THR A 201 15.17 -43.23 6.51
CA THR A 201 13.87 -42.67 6.94
C THR A 201 14.05 -41.19 7.30
N ILE A 202 13.29 -40.31 6.66
CA ILE A 202 13.31 -38.86 6.90
C ILE A 202 12.25 -38.51 7.94
N ASN A 203 12.68 -38.10 9.14
CA ASN A 203 11.79 -37.74 10.26
C ASN A 203 11.86 -36.26 10.66
N GLU A 204 12.90 -35.57 10.21
CA GLU A 204 13.17 -34.14 10.42
C GLU A 204 13.97 -33.61 9.23
N ASP A 205 14.12 -32.29 9.15
CA ASP A 205 14.89 -31.63 8.09
C ASP A 205 16.32 -32.17 8.07
N VAL A 206 16.78 -32.62 6.89
CA VAL A 206 18.06 -33.32 6.76
C VAL A 206 18.73 -33.01 5.42
N THR A 207 20.07 -32.94 5.46
CA THR A 207 20.89 -32.84 4.24
C THR A 207 21.70 -34.11 4.09
N ILE A 208 21.31 -34.93 3.12
CA ILE A 208 22.01 -36.17 2.77
C ILE A 208 23.08 -35.84 1.73
N LYS A 209 24.34 -36.14 2.04
CA LYS A 209 25.41 -36.14 1.04
C LYS A 209 25.94 -37.54 0.84
N ALA A 210 26.16 -37.95 -0.41
CA ALA A 210 26.55 -39.31 -0.73
C ALA A 210 27.63 -39.39 -1.82
N ILE A 211 28.47 -40.41 -1.73
CA ILE A 211 29.44 -40.82 -2.77
C ILE A 211 29.31 -42.30 -3.08
N ALA A 212 29.50 -42.67 -4.35
CA ALA A 212 29.67 -44.05 -4.78
C ALA A 212 31.16 -44.40 -4.88
N VAL A 213 31.53 -45.58 -4.39
CA VAL A 213 32.91 -46.06 -4.28
C VAL A 213 33.00 -47.48 -4.84
N LYS A 214 33.89 -47.68 -5.81
CA LYS A 214 34.15 -48.99 -6.42
C LYS A 214 35.66 -49.17 -6.55
N GLU A 215 36.16 -50.32 -6.14
CA GLU A 215 37.58 -50.66 -6.30
C GLU A 215 38.01 -50.56 -7.77
N GLY A 216 39.14 -49.87 -8.01
CA GLY A 216 39.64 -49.61 -9.36
C GLY A 216 39.00 -48.42 -10.06
N LEU A 217 38.01 -47.76 -9.43
CA LEU A 217 37.44 -46.50 -9.88
C LEU A 217 37.76 -45.35 -8.93
N LYS A 218 37.77 -44.12 -9.45
CA LYS A 218 37.70 -42.92 -8.62
C LYS A 218 36.30 -42.79 -8.01
N ASN A 219 36.18 -42.29 -6.77
CA ASN A 219 34.88 -42.02 -6.13
C ASN A 219 34.04 -41.05 -6.97
N SER A 220 32.71 -41.17 -6.94
CA SER A 220 31.81 -40.22 -7.61
C SER A 220 31.97 -38.78 -7.09
N SER A 221 31.39 -37.81 -7.80
CA SER A 221 31.04 -36.50 -7.23
C SER A 221 30.20 -36.68 -5.95
N ILE A 222 30.29 -35.72 -5.03
CA ILE A 222 29.39 -35.66 -3.88
C ILE A 222 28.02 -35.23 -4.41
N ALA A 223 27.05 -36.14 -4.34
CA ALA A 223 25.65 -35.81 -4.54
C ALA A 223 25.08 -35.20 -3.25
N GLU A 224 24.24 -34.17 -3.36
CA GLU A 224 23.60 -33.50 -2.22
C GLU A 224 22.08 -33.49 -2.39
N PHE A 225 21.38 -34.01 -1.39
CA PHE A 225 19.92 -34.07 -1.33
C PHE A 225 19.44 -33.39 -0.05
N LYS A 226 18.57 -32.39 -0.17
CA LYS A 226 18.00 -31.66 0.97
C LYS A 226 16.53 -32.01 1.08
N TYR A 227 16.11 -32.39 2.28
CA TYR A 227 14.73 -32.74 2.60
C TYR A 227 14.26 -31.89 3.76
N GLN A 228 13.13 -31.21 3.59
CA GLN A 228 12.34 -30.57 4.63
C GLN A 228 11.15 -31.47 4.94
N VAL A 229 10.79 -31.60 6.21
CA VAL A 229 9.63 -32.40 6.62
C VAL A 229 8.41 -31.50 6.75
N ALA A 230 7.36 -31.81 5.99
CA ALA A 230 6.07 -31.13 6.14
C ALA A 230 5.46 -31.44 7.51
N LEU A 231 4.90 -30.42 8.15
CA LEU A 231 4.15 -30.56 9.39
C LEU A 231 2.75 -31.09 9.06
N SER A 232 2.39 -32.23 9.64
CA SER A 232 1.07 -32.87 9.47
C SER A 232 0.27 -32.85 10.76
N GLY A 233 -1.05 -32.97 10.62
CA GLY A 233 -1.98 -33.05 11.74
C GLY A 233 -2.25 -31.71 12.42
N LEU A 234 -1.83 -30.60 11.79
CA LEU A 234 -2.18 -29.25 12.23
C LEU A 234 -3.59 -28.88 11.77
N ARG A 235 -4.29 -28.15 12.63
CA ARG A 235 -5.55 -27.48 12.35
C ARG A 235 -5.31 -26.01 12.05
N ILE A 236 -6.35 -25.29 11.62
CA ILE A 236 -6.18 -23.88 11.25
C ILE A 236 -5.78 -23.03 12.46
N HIS A 237 -6.35 -23.27 13.65
CA HIS A 237 -5.91 -22.60 14.88
C HIS A 237 -4.44 -22.88 15.26
N ASP A 238 -3.90 -24.07 14.94
CA ASP A 238 -2.48 -24.35 15.17
C ASP A 238 -1.56 -23.54 14.22
N ILE A 239 -2.08 -23.18 13.05
CA ILE A 239 -1.38 -22.39 12.03
C ILE A 239 -1.48 -20.91 12.36
N GLN A 240 -2.66 -20.43 12.77
CA GLN A 240 -2.85 -19.05 13.20
C GLN A 240 -2.09 -18.79 14.51
N GLY A 241 -2.32 -19.62 15.54
CA GLY A 241 -1.74 -19.45 16.86
C GLY A 241 -2.40 -18.31 17.66
N ALA A 242 -1.96 -18.17 18.92
CA ALA A 242 -2.51 -17.21 19.88
C ALA A 242 -1.60 -15.96 20.05
N GLY A 243 -1.08 -15.44 18.94
CA GLY A 243 -0.21 -14.26 18.91
C GLY A 243 -0.08 -13.69 17.51
N HIS A 244 0.55 -12.52 17.36
CA HIS A 244 0.55 -11.75 16.11
C HIS A 244 1.33 -12.35 14.92
N ASN A 245 1.86 -13.57 15.07
CA ASN A 245 2.54 -14.28 14.00
C ASN A 245 2.30 -15.78 14.16
N SER A 246 2.14 -16.46 13.04
CA SER A 246 2.02 -17.90 13.00
C SER A 246 3.20 -18.61 13.71
N PRO A 247 2.94 -19.56 14.63
CA PRO A 247 3.99 -20.35 15.27
C PRO A 247 4.72 -21.28 14.28
N VAL A 248 4.17 -21.46 13.09
CA VAL A 248 4.72 -22.28 12.00
C VAL A 248 5.03 -21.45 10.74
N ALA A 249 5.20 -20.13 10.89
CA ALA A 249 5.60 -19.25 9.79
C ALA A 249 6.85 -19.79 9.03
N ASN A 250 6.79 -19.74 7.70
CA ASN A 250 7.78 -20.26 6.75
C ASN A 250 7.92 -21.79 6.72
N LYS A 251 7.14 -22.55 7.49
CA LYS A 251 7.12 -24.03 7.42
C LYS A 251 6.15 -24.51 6.36
N VAL A 252 6.40 -25.72 5.85
CA VAL A 252 5.47 -26.39 4.94
C VAL A 252 4.55 -27.27 5.77
N VAL A 253 3.25 -27.14 5.52
CA VAL A 253 2.18 -27.92 6.16
C VAL A 253 1.55 -28.85 5.13
N GLU A 254 1.09 -30.01 5.59
CA GLU A 254 0.38 -30.99 4.77
C GLU A 254 -0.91 -31.44 5.47
N GLY A 255 -1.97 -31.62 4.69
CA GLY A 255 -3.23 -32.17 5.16
C GLY A 255 -4.07 -31.20 6.00
N VAL A 256 -3.93 -29.88 5.80
CA VAL A 256 -4.73 -28.89 6.53
C VAL A 256 -6.15 -28.88 5.95
N GLU A 257 -7.13 -29.30 6.73
CA GLU A 257 -8.52 -29.39 6.29
C GLU A 257 -9.30 -28.12 6.65
N GLY A 258 -10.17 -27.67 5.74
CA GLY A 258 -11.06 -26.53 5.98
C GLY A 258 -12.17 -26.46 4.93
N ILE A 259 -13.26 -25.76 5.25
CA ILE A 259 -14.34 -25.45 4.31
C ILE A 259 -14.10 -24.08 3.69
N VAL A 260 -14.19 -23.97 2.36
CA VAL A 260 -14.07 -22.70 1.64
C VAL A 260 -15.26 -21.80 2.00
N THR A 261 -14.99 -20.68 2.65
CA THR A 261 -16.00 -19.73 3.14
C THR A 261 -16.17 -18.52 2.25
N LYS A 262 -15.13 -18.11 1.52
CA LYS A 262 -15.19 -17.03 0.53
C LYS A 262 -14.17 -17.25 -0.58
N VAL A 263 -14.57 -17.10 -1.83
CA VAL A 263 -13.63 -17.00 -2.96
C VAL A 263 -13.43 -15.52 -3.29
N VAL A 264 -12.20 -15.03 -3.17
CA VAL A 264 -11.87 -13.61 -3.41
C VAL A 264 -11.62 -13.37 -4.89
N ASP A 265 -10.79 -14.22 -5.51
CA ASP A 265 -10.45 -14.16 -6.93
C ASP A 265 -9.99 -15.54 -7.43
N GLU A 266 -9.42 -15.64 -8.65
CA GLU A 266 -8.93 -16.90 -9.22
C GLU A 266 -7.66 -17.47 -8.54
N ARG A 267 -7.11 -16.78 -7.54
CA ARG A 267 -5.87 -17.09 -6.84
C ARG A 267 -6.06 -17.22 -5.33
N ASN A 268 -7.03 -16.53 -4.75
CA ASN A 268 -7.20 -16.37 -3.33
C ASN A 268 -8.59 -16.83 -2.90
N PHE A 269 -8.64 -17.63 -1.84
CA PHE A 269 -9.87 -17.97 -1.13
C PHE A 269 -9.59 -18.10 0.36
N TYR A 270 -10.62 -17.87 1.17
CA TYR A 270 -10.60 -18.15 2.60
C TYR A 270 -11.20 -19.52 2.86
N MET A 271 -10.62 -20.25 3.82
CA MET A 271 -11.21 -21.46 4.37
C MET A 271 -11.24 -21.42 5.89
N GLN A 272 -12.19 -22.13 6.49
CA GLN A 272 -12.39 -22.17 7.94
C GLN A 272 -12.43 -23.61 8.45
N ASP A 273 -12.00 -23.82 9.70
CA ASP A 273 -11.99 -25.15 10.31
C ASP A 273 -13.41 -25.63 10.63
N LEU A 274 -13.69 -26.90 10.38
CA LEU A 274 -14.96 -27.57 10.70
C LEU A 274 -15.01 -28.12 12.13
N GLN A 275 -13.88 -28.20 12.83
CA GLN A 275 -13.82 -28.57 14.25
C GLN A 275 -13.02 -27.50 14.99
N PRO A 276 -13.61 -26.30 15.17
CA PRO A 276 -12.94 -25.21 15.85
C PRO A 276 -12.61 -25.57 17.29
N ASP A 277 -11.58 -24.93 17.83
CA ASP A 277 -11.27 -24.97 19.25
C ASP A 277 -12.24 -24.04 20.05
N ASN A 278 -11.86 -23.67 21.27
CA ASN A 278 -12.63 -22.75 22.09
C ASN A 278 -11.72 -21.69 22.72
N ASP A 279 -10.65 -21.32 22.01
CA ASP A 279 -9.73 -20.26 22.38
C ASP A 279 -10.10 -18.99 21.60
N SER A 280 -10.35 -17.90 22.31
CA SER A 280 -10.68 -16.61 21.67
C SER A 280 -9.46 -15.93 21.06
N ASN A 281 -8.26 -16.45 21.33
CA ASN A 281 -7.02 -15.86 20.86
C ASN A 281 -6.55 -16.49 19.54
N THR A 282 -7.21 -17.53 19.05
CA THR A 282 -6.89 -18.19 17.78
C THR A 282 -8.01 -17.94 16.77
N SER A 283 -7.62 -17.73 15.52
CA SER A 283 -8.57 -17.75 14.40
C SER A 283 -8.73 -19.17 13.85
N GLU A 284 -9.95 -19.50 13.44
CA GLU A 284 -10.27 -20.74 12.73
C GLU A 284 -10.33 -20.56 11.21
N GLY A 285 -10.15 -19.32 10.74
CA GLY A 285 -10.07 -18.97 9.33
C GLY A 285 -8.63 -18.79 8.87
N VAL A 286 -8.36 -19.04 7.59
CA VAL A 286 -7.04 -18.77 6.99
C VAL A 286 -7.16 -18.44 5.50
N LEU A 287 -6.30 -17.54 5.03
CA LEU A 287 -6.16 -17.24 3.61
C LEU A 287 -5.38 -18.36 2.90
N VAL A 288 -5.84 -18.78 1.73
CA VAL A 288 -5.13 -19.73 0.87
C VAL A 288 -4.84 -19.09 -0.48
N TYR A 289 -3.56 -19.10 -0.86
CA TYR A 289 -3.10 -18.65 -2.17
C TYR A 289 -2.73 -19.83 -3.05
N GLN A 290 -3.44 -20.01 -4.17
CA GLN A 290 -3.06 -20.90 -5.26
C GLN A 290 -3.63 -20.39 -6.60
N PRO A 291 -2.78 -20.07 -7.60
CA PRO A 291 -3.28 -19.67 -8.92
C PRO A 291 -4.14 -20.74 -9.60
N ASN A 292 -5.30 -20.35 -10.13
CA ASN A 292 -6.28 -21.22 -10.78
C ASN A 292 -6.77 -22.37 -9.88
N HIS A 293 -7.01 -22.09 -8.59
CA HIS A 293 -7.43 -23.10 -7.61
C HIS A 293 -8.77 -23.77 -7.93
N GLY A 294 -9.67 -23.10 -8.69
CA GLY A 294 -10.94 -23.64 -9.15
C GLY A 294 -11.91 -24.04 -8.04
N GLN A 295 -11.77 -23.46 -6.85
CA GLN A 295 -12.63 -23.72 -5.70
C GLN A 295 -13.90 -22.89 -5.75
N THR A 296 -14.92 -23.37 -5.05
CA THR A 296 -16.19 -22.70 -4.81
C THR A 296 -16.49 -22.75 -3.31
N GLU A 297 -17.27 -21.78 -2.83
CA GLU A 297 -17.76 -21.79 -1.45
C GLU A 297 -18.52 -23.09 -1.14
N GLY A 298 -18.34 -23.60 0.08
CA GLY A 298 -18.90 -24.88 0.53
C GLY A 298 -18.04 -26.11 0.21
N ASN A 299 -16.99 -26.00 -0.60
CA ASN A 299 -16.04 -27.11 -0.76
C ASN A 299 -15.27 -27.34 0.54
N VAL A 300 -15.22 -28.58 1.02
CA VAL A 300 -14.28 -29.01 2.06
C VAL A 300 -13.01 -29.49 1.38
N VAL A 301 -11.88 -28.89 1.73
CA VAL A 301 -10.59 -29.12 1.07
C VAL A 301 -9.50 -29.51 2.05
N SER A 302 -8.54 -30.31 1.58
CA SER A 302 -7.25 -30.54 2.22
C SER A 302 -6.18 -29.76 1.45
N VAL A 303 -5.45 -28.90 2.15
CA VAL A 303 -4.43 -28.00 1.57
C VAL A 303 -3.03 -28.39 2.05
N ASN A 304 -2.12 -28.50 1.10
CA ASN A 304 -0.68 -28.58 1.34
C ASN A 304 -0.05 -27.28 0.83
N GLY A 305 0.83 -26.67 1.61
CA GLY A 305 1.43 -25.39 1.23
C GLY A 305 2.43 -24.86 2.27
N GLN A 306 3.09 -23.77 1.93
CA GLN A 306 3.96 -23.07 2.87
C GLN A 306 3.17 -22.01 3.63
N VAL A 307 3.23 -22.00 4.95
CA VAL A 307 2.66 -20.94 5.78
C VAL A 307 3.52 -19.68 5.68
N LYS A 308 2.90 -18.52 5.46
CA LYS A 308 3.57 -17.22 5.34
C LYS A 308 2.83 -16.15 6.12
N GLU A 309 3.61 -15.19 6.63
CA GLU A 309 3.09 -13.87 6.96
C GLU A 309 3.07 -13.03 5.70
N TRP A 310 1.87 -12.69 5.23
CA TRP A 310 1.69 -12.01 3.95
C TRP A 310 0.99 -10.66 4.11
N VAL A 311 1.69 -9.59 3.73
CA VAL A 311 1.09 -8.25 3.65
C VAL A 311 0.27 -8.15 2.37
N LEU A 312 -1.05 -8.03 2.53
CA LEU A 312 -2.02 -7.91 1.46
C LEU A 312 -1.93 -6.56 0.72
N GLU A 313 -2.96 -6.19 -0.03
CA GLU A 313 -3.01 -4.90 -0.70
C GLU A 313 -3.01 -3.72 0.29
N GLY A 314 -2.42 -2.62 -0.16
CA GLY A 314 -2.19 -1.44 0.66
C GLY A 314 -1.42 -0.38 -0.12
N TYR A 315 -1.13 0.74 0.54
CA TYR A 315 -0.39 1.85 -0.05
C TYR A 315 1.07 1.50 -0.35
N SER A 316 1.81 2.44 -0.97
CA SER A 316 3.23 2.25 -1.30
C SER A 316 4.10 1.85 -0.11
N ASP A 317 3.73 2.29 1.10
CA ASP A 317 4.46 2.02 2.33
C ASP A 317 3.94 0.82 3.13
N LYS A 318 2.99 0.04 2.61
CA LYS A 318 2.35 -1.08 3.32
C LYS A 318 3.34 -2.02 4.02
N LEU A 319 4.48 -2.32 3.41
CA LEU A 319 5.50 -3.19 4.04
C LEU A 319 6.13 -2.59 5.32
N LYS A 320 5.94 -1.30 5.58
CA LYS A 320 6.40 -0.57 6.76
C LYS A 320 5.28 -0.27 7.77
N THR A 321 4.02 -0.25 7.33
CA THR A 321 2.89 0.21 8.14
C THR A 321 1.85 -0.86 8.42
N ASP A 322 1.64 -1.80 7.49
CA ASP A 322 0.53 -2.73 7.51
C ASP A 322 0.92 -4.02 8.24
N LEU A 323 -0.06 -4.62 8.92
CA LEU A 323 0.02 -5.97 9.46
C LEU A 323 0.09 -6.99 8.31
N ALA A 324 0.58 -8.18 8.64
CA ALA A 324 0.56 -9.32 7.75
C ALA A 324 -0.59 -10.24 8.16
N MET A 325 -1.21 -10.91 7.18
CA MET A 325 -2.15 -12.00 7.45
C MET A 325 -1.43 -13.34 7.27
N THR A 326 -1.84 -14.34 8.05
CA THR A 326 -1.41 -15.72 7.87
C THR A 326 -1.99 -16.29 6.57
N GLU A 327 -1.12 -16.72 5.67
CA GLU A 327 -1.45 -17.34 4.37
C GLU A 327 -0.90 -18.77 4.29
N ILE A 328 -1.70 -19.72 3.82
CA ILE A 328 -1.19 -20.99 3.27
C ILE A 328 -0.93 -20.81 1.77
N ASN A 329 0.34 -20.68 1.40
CA ASN A 329 0.77 -20.59 0.02
C ASN A 329 0.89 -21.97 -0.62
N ALA A 330 -0.16 -22.38 -1.34
CA ALA A 330 -0.25 -23.69 -1.98
C ALA A 330 0.26 -23.69 -3.44
N GLN A 331 0.97 -22.65 -3.89
CA GLN A 331 1.51 -22.56 -5.27
C GLN A 331 2.39 -23.76 -5.67
N TYR A 332 3.16 -24.29 -4.72
CA TYR A 332 4.01 -25.48 -4.91
C TYR A 332 3.50 -26.70 -4.15
N GLY A 333 2.29 -26.59 -3.59
CA GLY A 333 1.62 -27.65 -2.87
C GLY A 333 0.46 -28.22 -3.68
N SER A 334 -0.64 -28.50 -3.00
CA SER A 334 -1.83 -29.08 -3.62
C SER A 334 -3.08 -28.80 -2.80
N ILE A 335 -4.21 -28.65 -3.50
CA ILE A 335 -5.55 -28.64 -2.91
C ILE A 335 -6.27 -29.89 -3.39
N SER A 336 -6.84 -30.67 -2.45
CA SER A 336 -7.69 -31.82 -2.73
C SER A 336 -9.08 -31.57 -2.17
N ILE A 337 -10.12 -31.73 -2.99
CA ILE A 337 -11.51 -31.64 -2.53
C ILE A 337 -11.87 -32.94 -1.81
N LEU A 338 -12.35 -32.83 -0.58
CA LEU A 338 -12.84 -33.92 0.26
C LEU A 338 -14.36 -34.07 0.16
N GLU A 339 -15.07 -32.94 0.08
CA GLU A 339 -16.53 -32.84 -0.05
C GLU A 339 -16.89 -31.57 -0.82
N GLU A 340 -17.97 -31.62 -1.62
CA GLU A 340 -18.50 -30.48 -2.39
C GLU A 340 -19.86 -30.07 -1.80
N ASP A 341 -20.25 -28.80 -1.97
CA ASP A 341 -21.56 -28.26 -1.57
C ASP A 341 -21.91 -28.46 -0.09
N HIS A 342 -20.91 -28.48 0.81
CA HIS A 342 -21.15 -28.54 2.25
C HIS A 342 -21.76 -27.23 2.74
N VAL A 343 -22.67 -27.32 3.72
CA VAL A 343 -23.29 -26.14 4.33
C VAL A 343 -22.23 -25.36 5.11
N LEU A 344 -22.16 -24.04 4.90
CA LEU A 344 -21.22 -23.19 5.63
C LEU A 344 -21.44 -23.25 7.15
N PRO A 345 -20.39 -23.10 7.97
CA PRO A 345 -20.53 -22.98 9.41
C PRO A 345 -21.39 -21.75 9.75
N SER A 346 -22.01 -21.76 10.93
CA SER A 346 -22.66 -20.55 11.43
C SER A 346 -21.62 -19.43 11.59
N ALA A 347 -21.95 -18.24 11.09
CA ALA A 347 -21.11 -17.07 11.25
C ALA A 347 -21.01 -16.66 12.73
N LEU A 348 -19.85 -16.15 13.14
CA LEU A 348 -19.71 -15.51 14.45
C LEU A 348 -20.38 -14.14 14.44
N VAL A 349 -21.23 -13.89 15.45
CA VAL A 349 -21.93 -12.60 15.56
C VAL A 349 -21.00 -11.56 16.16
N ILE A 350 -20.76 -10.46 15.46
CA ILE A 350 -20.18 -9.22 16.00
C ILE A 350 -21.36 -8.31 16.38
N GLY A 351 -21.45 -7.98 17.66
CA GLY A 351 -22.58 -7.26 18.25
C GLY A 351 -23.36 -8.06 19.28
N MET A 352 -24.57 -7.61 19.57
CA MET A 352 -25.43 -8.10 20.65
C MET A 352 -25.64 -9.61 20.52
N PHE A 353 -25.48 -10.32 21.64
CA PHE A 353 -25.51 -11.79 21.74
C PHE A 353 -24.30 -12.52 21.13
N GLY A 354 -23.29 -11.80 20.66
CA GLY A 354 -22.03 -12.34 20.17
C GLY A 354 -20.80 -11.66 20.78
N LEU A 355 -19.77 -11.50 19.96
CA LEU A 355 -18.52 -10.84 20.29
C LEU A 355 -18.70 -9.32 20.35
N GLN A 356 -18.07 -8.69 21.34
CA GLN A 356 -18.13 -7.25 21.55
C GLN A 356 -16.76 -6.65 21.25
N PRO A 357 -16.62 -5.84 20.18
CA PRO A 357 -15.37 -5.15 19.92
C PRO A 357 -15.00 -4.23 21.09
N PRO A 358 -13.71 -4.13 21.46
CA PRO A 358 -13.24 -3.06 22.32
C PRO A 358 -13.61 -1.69 21.75
N THR A 359 -13.93 -0.73 22.63
CA THR A 359 -14.46 0.59 22.22
C THR A 359 -13.56 1.76 22.62
N LYS A 360 -12.29 1.51 23.00
CA LYS A 360 -11.38 2.59 23.45
C LYS A 360 -9.93 2.36 23.06
N VAL A 361 -9.42 1.16 23.32
CA VAL A 361 -8.02 0.82 23.11
C VAL A 361 -7.88 0.13 21.76
N ILE A 362 -6.98 0.66 20.93
CA ILE A 362 -6.56 -0.04 19.70
C ILE A 362 -5.45 -1.03 20.08
N ASP A 363 -4.39 -0.50 20.72
CA ASP A 363 -3.28 -1.21 21.35
C ASP A 363 -2.74 -0.30 22.45
N ASN A 364 -2.35 -0.85 23.61
CA ASN A 364 -1.75 -0.07 24.69
C ASN A 364 -0.39 -0.59 25.19
N ASP A 365 0.13 -1.65 24.59
CA ASP A 365 1.33 -2.36 25.06
C ASP A 365 2.39 -2.61 23.98
N GLU A 366 2.22 -2.04 22.79
CA GLU A 366 3.11 -2.16 21.63
C GLU A 366 3.22 -3.61 21.13
N PHE A 367 2.10 -4.33 21.05
CA PHE A 367 1.99 -5.75 20.70
C PHE A 367 2.78 -6.67 21.64
N ALA A 368 2.84 -6.34 22.93
CA ALA A 368 3.57 -7.15 23.92
C ALA A 368 2.77 -8.38 24.35
N GLU A 369 1.46 -8.25 24.50
CA GLU A 369 0.50 -9.31 24.79
C GLU A 369 -0.58 -9.36 23.71
N PHE A 370 -1.01 -10.57 23.33
CA PHE A 370 -2.16 -10.75 22.43
C PHE A 370 -3.44 -10.82 23.27
N ASP A 371 -4.16 -9.70 23.42
CA ASP A 371 -5.37 -9.56 24.25
C ASP A 371 -6.57 -9.00 23.47
N PRO A 372 -7.30 -9.87 22.74
CA PRO A 372 -8.54 -9.52 22.04
C PRO A 372 -9.67 -8.93 22.90
N GLN A 373 -9.59 -9.02 24.25
CA GLN A 373 -10.62 -8.46 25.13
C GLN A 373 -10.36 -6.98 25.45
N GLU A 374 -9.12 -6.53 25.38
CA GLU A 374 -8.72 -5.14 25.66
C GLU A 374 -8.45 -4.38 24.36
N ASP A 375 -7.74 -5.00 23.42
CA ASP A 375 -7.16 -4.34 22.26
C ASP A 375 -7.98 -4.60 20.99
N GLY A 376 -8.45 -3.51 20.37
CA GLY A 376 -9.25 -3.59 19.15
C GLY A 376 -8.51 -4.17 17.97
N ILE A 377 -7.19 -4.01 17.91
CA ILE A 377 -6.36 -4.60 16.84
C ILE A 377 -6.34 -6.13 16.97
N ASP A 378 -6.12 -6.64 18.18
CA ASP A 378 -6.11 -8.07 18.51
C ASP A 378 -7.49 -8.69 18.39
N PHE A 379 -8.54 -7.94 18.74
CA PHE A 379 -9.91 -8.38 18.56
C PHE A 379 -10.18 -8.78 17.11
N TYR A 380 -9.81 -7.93 16.13
CA TYR A 380 -10.02 -8.28 14.73
C TYR A 380 -8.96 -9.25 14.20
N GLU A 381 -7.72 -9.20 14.70
CA GLU A 381 -6.67 -10.17 14.36
C GLU A 381 -7.10 -11.60 14.72
N SER A 382 -7.73 -11.79 15.89
CA SER A 382 -8.27 -13.08 16.34
C SER A 382 -9.39 -13.63 15.46
N LEU A 383 -9.98 -12.79 14.59
CA LEU A 383 -11.06 -13.17 13.68
C LEU A 383 -10.61 -13.30 12.23
N GLU A 384 -9.32 -13.13 11.93
CA GLU A 384 -8.80 -13.12 10.57
C GLU A 384 -9.19 -14.36 9.75
N GLY A 385 -9.83 -14.15 8.60
CA GLY A 385 -10.32 -15.20 7.71
C GLY A 385 -11.59 -15.91 8.18
N MET A 386 -12.11 -15.59 9.38
CA MET A 386 -13.34 -16.22 9.90
C MET A 386 -14.57 -15.61 9.25
N LEU A 387 -15.59 -16.46 9.05
CA LEU A 387 -16.94 -16.06 8.67
C LEU A 387 -17.64 -15.40 9.86
N VAL A 388 -17.99 -14.13 9.71
CA VAL A 388 -18.67 -13.30 10.71
C VAL A 388 -19.97 -12.73 10.18
N GLU A 389 -20.86 -12.34 11.08
CA GLU A 389 -22.00 -11.49 10.78
C GLU A 389 -21.98 -10.24 11.67
N ILE A 390 -22.09 -9.06 11.07
CA ILE A 390 -22.23 -7.81 11.79
C ILE A 390 -23.72 -7.60 12.02
N ASN A 391 -24.17 -7.61 13.28
CA ASN A 391 -25.59 -7.55 13.59
C ASN A 391 -26.18 -6.15 13.31
N ASN A 392 -27.22 -6.04 12.47
CA ASN A 392 -27.96 -4.79 12.18
C ASN A 392 -27.07 -3.52 12.09
N PRO A 393 -26.11 -3.47 11.16
CA PRO A 393 -25.08 -2.44 11.18
C PRO A 393 -25.61 -1.04 10.88
N ALA A 394 -25.07 -0.04 11.58
CA ALA A 394 -25.22 1.38 11.22
C ALA A 394 -23.99 1.84 10.43
N VAL A 395 -24.21 2.60 9.37
CA VAL A 395 -23.16 3.29 8.60
C VAL A 395 -22.76 4.56 9.35
N ILE A 396 -21.46 4.71 9.63
CA ILE A 396 -20.94 5.80 10.47
C ILE A 396 -20.09 6.84 9.72
N ALA A 397 -19.86 6.62 8.43
CA ALA A 397 -19.19 7.54 7.53
C ALA A 397 -19.72 7.39 6.08
N PRO A 398 -19.54 8.40 5.23
CA PRO A 398 -19.79 8.26 3.78
C PRO A 398 -19.03 7.09 3.18
N GLN A 399 -19.67 6.40 2.23
CA GLN A 399 -19.00 5.36 1.44
C GLN A 399 -17.77 5.96 0.74
N LYS A 400 -16.69 5.17 0.68
CA LYS A 400 -15.53 5.49 -0.14
C LYS A 400 -14.91 4.22 -0.70
N TYR A 401 -14.53 4.22 -1.98
CA TYR A 401 -13.85 3.10 -2.66
C TYR A 401 -14.61 1.76 -2.62
N GLY A 402 -15.95 1.79 -2.53
CA GLY A 402 -16.73 0.56 -2.40
C GLY A 402 -16.77 -0.01 -0.98
N GLU A 403 -16.24 0.73 -0.01
CA GLU A 403 -16.20 0.34 1.39
C GLU A 403 -17.17 1.18 2.23
N LEU A 404 -17.88 0.53 3.15
CA LEU A 404 -18.62 1.17 4.23
C LEU A 404 -17.83 1.03 5.52
N VAL A 405 -17.97 2.01 6.42
CA VAL A 405 -17.51 1.86 7.80
C VAL A 405 -18.73 1.78 8.69
N VAL A 406 -18.83 0.72 9.48
CA VAL A 406 -20.04 0.40 10.23
C VAL A 406 -19.77 0.08 11.70
N LEU A 407 -20.85 0.13 12.48
CA LEU A 407 -20.92 -0.40 13.84
C LEU A 407 -22.01 -1.46 13.94
N PRO A 408 -21.81 -2.52 14.74
CA PRO A 408 -22.88 -3.46 15.05
C PRO A 408 -24.01 -2.78 15.86
N ASP A 409 -25.15 -3.46 15.91
CA ASP A 409 -26.32 -3.11 16.75
C ASP A 409 -26.83 -1.69 16.55
N ARG A 410 -26.75 -1.18 15.32
CA ARG A 410 -27.08 0.23 14.98
C ARG A 410 -26.28 1.26 15.79
N GLY A 411 -25.13 0.88 16.32
CA GLY A 411 -24.32 1.72 17.22
C GLY A 411 -24.94 1.96 18.59
N GLU A 412 -25.85 1.11 19.08
CA GLU A 412 -26.56 1.29 20.36
C GLU A 412 -25.61 1.42 21.57
N TYR A 413 -24.41 0.81 21.49
CA TYR A 413 -23.43 0.81 22.56
C TYR A 413 -22.33 1.88 22.43
N SER A 414 -22.31 2.62 21.32
CA SER A 414 -21.31 3.67 21.09
C SER A 414 -21.91 5.07 21.25
N ARG A 415 -21.02 6.05 21.46
CA ARG A 415 -21.41 7.45 21.65
C ARG A 415 -21.47 8.18 20.31
N LEU A 416 -22.56 7.99 19.57
CA LEU A 416 -22.75 8.61 18.26
C LEU A 416 -22.91 10.13 18.31
N ASN A 417 -22.44 10.81 17.26
CA ASN A 417 -22.66 12.22 17.01
C ASN A 417 -24.06 12.48 16.40
N SER A 418 -24.40 13.75 16.15
CA SER A 418 -25.72 14.15 15.62
C SER A 418 -26.04 13.58 14.23
N ALA A 419 -25.03 13.25 13.44
CA ALA A 419 -25.16 12.59 12.14
C ALA A 419 -25.16 11.05 12.22
N GLY A 420 -24.91 10.46 13.39
CA GLY A 420 -24.79 9.01 13.55
C GLY A 420 -23.37 8.45 13.34
N GLY A 421 -22.35 9.30 13.26
CA GLY A 421 -20.93 8.91 13.19
C GLY A 421 -20.24 8.85 14.55
N LEU A 422 -18.96 8.43 14.57
CA LEU A 422 -18.14 8.37 15.79
C LEU A 422 -17.10 9.49 15.83
N ASN A 423 -17.13 10.29 16.89
CA ASN A 423 -16.14 11.35 17.10
C ASN A 423 -14.90 10.80 17.79
N ILE A 424 -13.71 11.17 17.30
CA ILE A 424 -12.47 10.89 18.01
C ILE A 424 -12.31 11.76 19.27
N THR A 425 -11.54 11.28 20.22
CA THR A 425 -11.11 12.04 21.40
C THR A 425 -9.66 11.74 21.74
N GLU A 426 -9.08 12.50 22.69
CA GLU A 426 -7.74 12.24 23.23
C GLU A 426 -7.53 10.79 23.70
N PHE A 427 -8.59 10.12 24.14
CA PHE A 427 -8.54 8.79 24.75
C PHE A 427 -9.35 7.72 23.99
N ASP A 428 -9.84 8.05 22.79
CA ASP A 428 -10.73 7.17 22.04
C ASP A 428 -10.60 7.41 20.54
N TYR A 429 -10.03 6.43 19.83
CA TYR A 429 -9.86 6.41 18.38
C TYR A 429 -10.79 5.38 17.70
N ASN A 430 -11.87 5.03 18.39
CA ASN A 430 -12.98 4.22 17.91
C ASN A 430 -12.54 2.85 17.35
N PRO A 431 -11.90 1.98 18.16
CA PRO A 431 -11.52 0.63 17.73
C PRO A 431 -12.72 -0.25 17.33
N GLU A 432 -13.94 0.05 17.79
CA GLU A 432 -15.12 -0.78 17.52
C GLU A 432 -15.64 -0.68 16.07
N ARG A 433 -15.06 0.21 15.26
CA ARG A 433 -15.42 0.37 13.84
C ARG A 433 -14.84 -0.77 13.01
N ILE A 434 -15.62 -1.25 12.05
CA ILE A 434 -15.15 -2.24 11.06
C ILE A 434 -15.57 -1.81 9.66
N PHE A 435 -14.70 -2.07 8.67
CA PHE A 435 -15.03 -1.84 7.27
C PHE A 435 -15.85 -2.99 6.71
N VAL A 436 -16.69 -2.70 5.73
CA VAL A 436 -17.38 -3.67 4.89
C VAL A 436 -16.98 -3.38 3.47
N ASP A 437 -16.21 -4.28 2.87
CA ASP A 437 -15.82 -4.21 1.47
C ASP A 437 -16.81 -5.04 0.66
N MET A 438 -17.62 -4.35 -0.15
CA MET A 438 -18.68 -4.97 -0.94
C MET A 438 -18.38 -4.99 -2.44
N GLY A 439 -17.24 -4.41 -2.87
CA GLY A 439 -16.87 -4.30 -4.27
C GLY A 439 -17.77 -3.41 -5.14
N ASP A 440 -18.54 -2.48 -4.56
CA ASP A 440 -19.43 -1.57 -5.30
C ASP A 440 -19.18 -0.09 -4.96
N GLU A 441 -18.34 0.56 -5.77
CA GLU A 441 -18.05 2.00 -5.66
C GLU A 441 -19.27 2.89 -5.91
N SER A 442 -20.33 2.38 -6.55
CA SER A 442 -21.54 3.16 -6.85
C SER A 442 -22.57 3.16 -5.71
N PHE A 443 -22.31 2.41 -4.63
CA PHE A 443 -23.22 2.33 -3.49
C PHE A 443 -23.29 3.67 -2.75
N VAL A 444 -24.48 4.26 -2.67
CA VAL A 444 -24.70 5.56 -2.01
C VAL A 444 -25.08 5.34 -0.55
N ALA A 445 -24.21 5.73 0.36
CA ALA A 445 -24.45 5.69 1.80
C ALA A 445 -23.76 6.83 2.55
N LYS A 446 -24.41 7.31 3.60
CA LYS A 446 -23.90 8.35 4.51
C LYS A 446 -24.04 7.92 5.96
N SER A 447 -23.43 8.69 6.85
CA SER A 447 -23.56 8.49 8.29
C SER A 447 -25.03 8.55 8.73
N GLY A 448 -25.42 7.60 9.57
CA GLY A 448 -26.78 7.45 10.10
C GLY A 448 -27.71 6.61 9.22
N ASP A 449 -27.29 6.20 8.02
CA ASP A 449 -27.93 5.11 7.29
C ASP A 449 -27.67 3.77 7.99
N TYR A 450 -28.48 2.74 7.72
CA TYR A 450 -28.32 1.44 8.39
C TYR A 450 -28.92 0.29 7.62
N PHE A 451 -28.65 -0.92 8.06
CA PHE A 451 -29.19 -2.15 7.49
C PHE A 451 -30.20 -2.83 8.43
N ASN A 452 -31.28 -3.38 7.86
CA ASN A 452 -32.24 -4.25 8.53
C ASN A 452 -31.89 -5.71 8.26
N GLY A 453 -31.07 -6.29 9.12
CA GLY A 453 -30.46 -7.62 8.94
C GLY A 453 -28.96 -7.56 9.20
N ALA A 454 -28.34 -8.73 9.34
CA ALA A 454 -26.89 -8.82 9.51
C ALA A 454 -26.18 -8.76 8.14
N ILE A 455 -24.98 -8.19 8.11
CA ILE A 455 -24.05 -8.33 6.98
C ILE A 455 -23.14 -9.50 7.29
N THR A 456 -23.09 -10.50 6.41
CA THR A 456 -22.27 -11.70 6.59
C THR A 456 -21.09 -11.67 5.61
N GLY A 457 -19.91 -12.06 6.07
CA GLY A 457 -18.71 -12.11 5.23
C GLY A 457 -17.50 -12.62 6.00
N VAL A 458 -16.33 -12.62 5.36
CA VAL A 458 -15.07 -13.05 6.00
C VAL A 458 -14.23 -11.86 6.43
N VAL A 459 -13.60 -11.92 7.61
CA VAL A 459 -12.68 -10.87 8.06
C VAL A 459 -11.38 -10.95 7.27
N SER A 460 -10.91 -9.81 6.78
CA SER A 460 -9.65 -9.63 6.06
C SER A 460 -9.00 -8.34 6.56
N TYR A 461 -7.76 -8.12 6.15
CA TYR A 461 -7.02 -6.90 6.43
C TYR A 461 -6.41 -6.33 5.15
N GLY A 462 -6.38 -5.01 5.01
CA GLY A 462 -5.75 -4.34 3.88
C GLY A 462 -5.92 -2.83 3.97
N PHE A 463 -5.03 -2.08 3.30
CA PHE A 463 -4.99 -0.61 3.41
C PHE A 463 -5.03 -0.12 4.86
N SER A 464 -4.28 -0.82 5.71
CA SER A 464 -4.14 -0.55 7.14
C SER A 464 -5.44 -0.59 7.97
N ASN A 465 -6.48 -1.32 7.54
CA ASN A 465 -7.72 -1.52 8.32
C ASN A 465 -8.25 -2.96 8.18
N TYR A 466 -8.96 -3.41 9.21
CA TYR A 466 -9.76 -4.63 9.17
C TYR A 466 -11.08 -4.41 8.45
N LYS A 467 -11.48 -5.39 7.65
CA LYS A 467 -12.67 -5.34 6.79
C LYS A 467 -13.38 -6.69 6.74
N VAL A 468 -14.70 -6.67 6.62
CA VAL A 468 -15.52 -7.84 6.26
C VAL A 468 -15.73 -7.82 4.75
N LEU A 469 -15.26 -8.86 4.07
CA LEU A 469 -15.46 -9.06 2.63
C LEU A 469 -16.83 -9.69 2.39
N THR A 470 -17.70 -9.00 1.66
CA THR A 470 -19.05 -9.44 1.28
C THR A 470 -19.31 -9.10 -0.18
N ASP A 471 -20.35 -9.66 -0.78
CA ASP A 471 -20.84 -9.19 -2.08
C ASP A 471 -21.99 -8.20 -1.89
N ALA A 472 -22.05 -7.16 -2.73
CA ALA A 472 -23.12 -6.17 -2.68
C ALA A 472 -24.52 -6.78 -2.85
N GLU A 473 -24.63 -7.91 -3.55
CA GLU A 473 -25.89 -8.63 -3.77
C GLU A 473 -26.40 -9.40 -2.55
N ASP A 474 -25.51 -9.69 -1.58
CA ASP A 474 -25.84 -10.37 -0.33
C ASP A 474 -26.21 -9.40 0.80
N LEU A 475 -26.06 -8.10 0.57
CA LEU A 475 -26.38 -7.10 1.58
C LEU A 475 -27.87 -7.17 1.97
N PRO A 476 -28.19 -7.07 3.28
CA PRO A 476 -29.56 -7.00 3.75
C PRO A 476 -30.24 -5.70 3.31
N THR A 477 -31.51 -5.52 3.70
CA THR A 477 -32.26 -4.32 3.31
C THR A 477 -31.60 -3.05 3.87
N PHE A 478 -31.02 -2.25 2.98
CA PHE A 478 -30.51 -0.92 3.29
C PHE A 478 -31.65 0.07 3.59
N VAL A 479 -31.44 0.93 4.57
CA VAL A 479 -32.40 1.96 4.98
C VAL A 479 -31.67 3.29 5.09
N GLU A 480 -32.13 4.25 4.31
CA GLU A 480 -31.67 5.63 4.41
C GLU A 480 -32.10 6.24 5.75
N GLY A 481 -31.13 6.80 6.46
CA GLY A 481 -31.30 7.49 7.73
C GLY A 481 -32.02 8.83 7.59
N LYS A 482 -32.11 9.56 8.71
CA LYS A 482 -32.77 10.88 8.77
C LYS A 482 -31.80 12.06 8.69
N THR A 483 -30.50 11.78 8.70
CA THR A 483 -29.42 12.79 8.64
C THR A 483 -29.52 13.59 7.35
N LYS A 484 -29.45 14.92 7.44
CA LYS A 484 -29.58 15.85 6.32
C LYS A 484 -28.64 17.04 6.49
N PRO A 485 -28.18 17.66 5.40
CA PRO A 485 -27.41 18.90 5.47
C PRO A 485 -28.13 19.98 6.28
N GLU A 486 -27.39 20.66 7.14
CA GLU A 486 -27.91 21.67 8.06
C GLU A 486 -27.89 23.08 7.47
N VAL A 487 -28.65 23.98 8.12
CA VAL A 487 -28.52 25.43 7.96
C VAL A 487 -28.11 25.99 9.31
N THR A 488 -27.21 26.97 9.31
CA THR A 488 -26.72 27.57 10.55
C THR A 488 -27.85 28.06 11.44
N ARG A 489 -27.66 27.91 12.74
CA ARG A 489 -28.55 28.44 13.79
C ARG A 489 -28.32 29.96 14.01
N ILE A 490 -27.34 30.55 13.34
CA ILE A 490 -26.99 31.98 13.41
C ILE A 490 -27.76 32.78 12.35
N HIS A 491 -28.85 33.43 12.75
CA HIS A 491 -29.73 34.18 11.83
C HIS A 491 -29.70 35.72 11.98
N GLU A 492 -29.38 36.24 13.16
CA GLU A 492 -29.49 37.67 13.47
C GLU A 492 -28.19 38.46 13.23
N LYS A 493 -27.98 39.05 12.05
CA LYS A 493 -26.74 39.80 11.73
C LYS A 493 -26.69 41.25 12.25
N HIS A 494 -27.77 41.76 12.85
CA HIS A 494 -27.88 43.20 13.07
C HIS A 494 -27.03 43.64 14.28
N LYS A 495 -25.92 44.33 14.00
CA LYS A 495 -24.88 44.83 14.94
C LYS A 495 -23.85 43.80 15.44
N GLU A 496 -23.90 42.56 14.95
CA GLU A 496 -22.91 41.54 15.25
C GLU A 496 -22.24 41.12 13.94
N LEU A 497 -20.95 40.79 14.01
CA LEU A 497 -20.13 40.41 12.86
C LEU A 497 -20.17 38.88 12.72
N THR A 498 -20.41 38.38 11.50
CA THR A 498 -20.30 36.95 11.19
C THR A 498 -19.02 36.65 10.41
N ILE A 499 -18.26 35.65 10.86
CA ILE A 499 -17.00 35.23 10.23
C ILE A 499 -17.03 33.71 10.08
N ALA A 500 -16.84 33.22 8.86
CA ALA A 500 -16.77 31.79 8.58
C ALA A 500 -15.37 31.35 8.13
N SER A 501 -15.03 30.11 8.42
CA SER A 501 -13.97 29.35 7.75
C SER A 501 -14.62 28.34 6.81
N PHE A 502 -14.15 28.25 5.57
CA PHE A 502 -14.61 27.24 4.64
C PHE A 502 -13.47 26.74 3.75
N ASN A 503 -13.09 25.48 3.95
CA ASN A 503 -12.27 24.74 2.98
C ASN A 503 -13.13 24.36 1.77
N VAL A 504 -12.80 24.93 0.61
CA VAL A 504 -13.54 24.77 -0.65
C VAL A 504 -12.99 23.64 -1.54
N GLU A 505 -12.08 22.83 -1.00
CA GLU A 505 -11.54 21.60 -1.58
C GLU A 505 -11.04 21.80 -3.01
N ASN A 506 -9.82 22.35 -3.15
CA ASN A 506 -9.14 22.54 -4.43
C ASN A 506 -9.92 23.36 -5.48
N PHE A 507 -10.56 24.45 -5.04
CA PHE A 507 -11.42 25.25 -5.92
C PHE A 507 -10.63 26.08 -6.93
N SER A 508 -10.98 26.00 -8.22
CA SER A 508 -10.39 26.82 -9.29
C SER A 508 -11.42 27.29 -10.33
N ALA A 509 -11.01 28.23 -11.19
CA ALA A 509 -11.73 28.57 -12.42
C ALA A 509 -11.56 27.54 -13.54
N ASN A 510 -10.64 26.57 -13.39
CA ASN A 510 -10.48 25.50 -14.36
C ASN A 510 -11.59 24.45 -14.20
N GLU A 511 -12.42 24.31 -15.23
CA GLU A 511 -13.54 23.36 -15.28
C GLU A 511 -13.12 21.96 -15.74
N GLU A 512 -11.94 21.82 -16.35
CA GLU A 512 -11.53 20.60 -17.05
C GLU A 512 -10.56 19.73 -16.24
N GLY A 513 -10.64 18.42 -16.48
CA GLY A 513 -9.72 17.43 -15.94
C GLY A 513 -10.13 16.88 -14.58
N ARG A 514 -9.33 15.93 -14.07
CA ARG A 514 -9.58 15.26 -12.78
C ARG A 514 -9.58 16.23 -11.60
N ASP A 515 -8.72 17.23 -11.67
CA ASP A 515 -8.46 18.19 -10.59
C ASP A 515 -9.12 19.56 -10.88
N GLY A 516 -9.99 19.63 -11.89
CA GLY A 516 -10.80 20.80 -12.18
C GLY A 516 -12.01 20.90 -11.26
N THR A 517 -12.57 22.10 -11.14
CA THR A 517 -13.82 22.36 -10.40
C THR A 517 -14.99 22.39 -11.37
N SER A 518 -15.88 21.42 -11.30
CA SER A 518 -17.10 21.40 -12.13
C SER A 518 -18.05 22.54 -11.76
N ASP A 519 -18.94 22.91 -12.68
CA ASP A 519 -19.98 23.92 -12.43
C ASP A 519 -20.89 23.51 -11.28
N GLU A 520 -21.25 22.22 -11.19
CA GLU A 520 -22.09 21.71 -10.11
C GLU A 520 -21.40 21.84 -8.74
N LYS A 521 -20.08 21.61 -8.66
CA LYS A 521 -19.33 21.84 -7.40
C LYS A 521 -19.31 23.33 -7.06
N ALA A 522 -19.06 24.20 -8.04
CA ALA A 522 -19.06 25.65 -7.81
C ALA A 522 -20.42 26.17 -7.33
N GLU A 523 -21.52 25.69 -7.94
CA GLU A 523 -22.88 25.99 -7.53
C GLU A 523 -23.15 25.52 -6.08
N ARG A 524 -22.77 24.29 -5.73
CA ARG A 524 -22.97 23.76 -4.37
C ARG A 524 -22.19 24.54 -3.29
N ILE A 525 -20.97 24.98 -3.60
CA ILE A 525 -20.17 25.82 -2.68
C ILE A 525 -20.83 27.19 -2.49
N ALA A 526 -21.28 27.82 -3.57
CA ALA A 526 -22.01 29.08 -3.50
C ALA A 526 -23.33 28.93 -2.72
N GLU A 527 -24.07 27.83 -2.91
CA GLU A 527 -25.30 27.50 -2.18
C GLU A 527 -25.03 27.37 -0.68
N SER A 528 -23.96 26.65 -0.35
CA SER A 528 -23.50 26.51 1.03
C SER A 528 -23.23 27.87 1.67
N ILE A 529 -22.56 28.79 0.97
CA ILE A 529 -22.26 30.13 1.49
C ILE A 529 -23.54 30.97 1.66
N VAL A 530 -24.43 30.97 0.66
CA VAL A 530 -25.62 31.83 0.66
C VAL A 530 -26.70 31.31 1.61
N HIS A 531 -27.02 30.03 1.52
CA HIS A 531 -28.21 29.45 2.13
C HIS A 531 -27.89 28.67 3.41
N ASN A 532 -26.85 27.84 3.45
CA ASN A 532 -26.50 27.08 4.66
C ASN A 532 -25.79 27.95 5.70
N LEU A 533 -24.82 28.77 5.28
CA LEU A 533 -24.07 29.69 6.14
C LEU A 533 -24.76 31.05 6.32
N ASN A 534 -25.89 31.26 5.63
CA ASN A 534 -26.63 32.51 5.67
C ASN A 534 -25.74 33.71 5.32
N ALA A 535 -24.96 33.64 4.24
CA ALA A 535 -24.10 34.71 3.69
C ALA A 535 -23.27 35.50 4.73
N PRO A 536 -22.20 34.91 5.32
CA PRO A 536 -21.38 35.54 6.35
C PRO A 536 -20.79 36.91 5.94
N ASP A 537 -20.49 37.80 6.88
CA ASP A 537 -19.89 39.10 6.53
C ASP A 537 -18.45 38.94 6.01
N ILE A 538 -17.69 37.98 6.57
CA ILE A 538 -16.35 37.58 6.14
C ILE A 538 -16.32 36.05 6.02
N VAL A 539 -15.76 35.52 4.94
CA VAL A 539 -15.44 34.09 4.80
C VAL A 539 -13.95 33.97 4.50
N GLY A 540 -13.23 33.29 5.39
CA GLY A 540 -11.89 32.80 5.11
C GLY A 540 -11.97 31.55 4.26
N LEU A 541 -11.45 31.64 3.05
CA LEU A 541 -11.41 30.54 2.09
C LEU A 541 -10.11 29.77 2.26
N VAL A 542 -10.23 28.46 2.39
CA VAL A 542 -9.11 27.51 2.43
C VAL A 542 -9.18 26.63 1.18
N GLU A 543 -8.03 26.30 0.60
CA GLU A 543 -7.93 25.56 -0.66
C GLU A 543 -8.39 26.28 -1.93
N MET A 544 -8.14 27.60 -2.00
CA MET A 544 -8.28 28.34 -3.26
C MET A 544 -7.07 28.05 -4.16
N GLN A 545 -7.32 27.72 -5.42
CA GLN A 545 -6.31 27.48 -6.45
C GLN A 545 -6.18 28.65 -7.45
N ASP A 546 -5.18 28.53 -8.34
CA ASP A 546 -4.87 29.50 -9.38
C ASP A 546 -6.04 29.60 -10.35
N GLY A 547 -6.12 30.68 -11.12
CA GLY A 547 -7.15 30.84 -12.14
C GLY A 547 -7.24 29.66 -13.10
N ASN A 548 -6.10 29.04 -13.42
CA ASN A 548 -5.97 27.88 -14.30
C ASN A 548 -5.84 26.53 -13.56
N GLY A 549 -6.16 26.48 -12.26
CA GLY A 549 -6.10 25.28 -11.44
C GLY A 549 -4.68 24.73 -11.31
N PRO A 550 -4.44 23.41 -11.35
CA PRO A 550 -3.12 22.81 -11.12
C PRO A 550 -2.16 22.89 -12.33
N THR A 551 -2.39 23.82 -13.24
CA THR A 551 -1.59 23.96 -14.47
C THR A 551 -0.24 24.59 -14.18
N LYS A 552 0.85 23.85 -14.43
CA LYS A 552 2.24 24.28 -14.17
C LYS A 552 2.79 25.22 -15.24
N ASP A 553 2.26 26.44 -15.34
CA ASP A 553 2.71 27.47 -16.29
C ASP A 553 3.29 28.73 -15.62
N GLY A 554 3.39 28.74 -14.29
CA GLY A 554 3.90 29.86 -13.49
C GLY A 554 2.83 30.87 -13.08
N THR A 555 1.56 30.65 -13.43
CA THR A 555 0.43 31.44 -12.93
C THR A 555 0.20 31.15 -11.46
N THR A 556 0.13 32.19 -10.62
CA THR A 556 -0.17 32.06 -9.18
C THR A 556 -1.34 32.94 -8.73
N ASP A 557 -1.96 33.67 -9.66
CA ASP A 557 -3.08 34.56 -9.35
C ASP A 557 -4.38 33.75 -9.27
N ALA A 558 -5.11 33.90 -8.16
CA ALA A 558 -6.39 33.23 -7.90
C ALA A 558 -7.61 34.04 -8.35
N LYS A 559 -7.40 35.22 -8.96
CA LYS A 559 -8.48 36.15 -9.28
C LYS A 559 -9.62 35.51 -10.09
N GLU A 560 -9.30 34.75 -11.13
CA GLU A 560 -10.33 34.13 -11.98
C GLU A 560 -11.18 33.11 -11.20
N SER A 561 -10.55 32.33 -10.32
CA SER A 561 -11.22 31.40 -9.41
C SER A 561 -12.15 32.17 -8.46
N ALA A 562 -11.64 33.22 -7.81
CA ALA A 562 -12.46 34.03 -6.90
C ALA A 562 -13.64 34.70 -7.63
N ASP A 563 -13.42 35.26 -8.82
CA ASP A 563 -14.46 35.89 -9.63
C ASP A 563 -15.57 34.88 -9.99
N ARG A 564 -15.20 33.64 -10.35
CA ARG A 564 -16.16 32.56 -10.63
C ARG A 564 -17.03 32.27 -9.40
N LEU A 565 -16.41 32.06 -8.24
CA LEU A 565 -17.17 31.78 -7.01
C LEU A 565 -18.10 32.94 -6.63
N ILE A 566 -17.63 34.19 -6.74
CA ILE A 566 -18.43 35.38 -6.43
C ILE A 566 -19.61 35.53 -7.41
N ALA A 567 -19.40 35.22 -8.68
CA ALA A 567 -20.46 35.22 -9.69
C ALA A 567 -21.56 34.21 -9.33
N GLU A 568 -21.19 32.98 -8.94
CA GLU A 568 -22.15 31.96 -8.51
C GLU A 568 -22.89 32.37 -7.22
N ILE A 569 -22.17 32.92 -6.23
CA ILE A 569 -22.80 33.45 -5.01
C ILE A 569 -23.84 34.54 -5.34
N THR A 570 -23.49 35.44 -6.25
CA THR A 570 -24.39 36.53 -6.69
C THR A 570 -25.59 35.98 -7.46
N ALA A 571 -25.38 34.98 -8.32
CA ALA A 571 -26.44 34.31 -9.07
C ALA A 571 -27.48 33.65 -8.16
N GLN A 572 -27.05 33.16 -7.00
CA GLN A 572 -27.92 32.57 -5.97
C GLN A 572 -28.57 33.60 -5.03
N GLY A 573 -28.35 34.89 -5.26
CA GLY A 573 -28.93 35.98 -4.47
C GLY A 573 -28.13 36.31 -3.20
N GLY A 574 -26.89 35.85 -3.10
CA GLY A 574 -25.91 36.30 -2.11
C GLY A 574 -25.38 37.71 -2.41
N PRO A 575 -24.52 38.24 -1.52
CA PRO A 575 -23.90 39.54 -1.73
C PRO A 575 -22.80 39.46 -2.80
N GLU A 576 -22.57 40.58 -3.48
CA GLU A 576 -21.38 40.77 -4.33
C GLU A 576 -20.17 40.95 -3.41
N TYR A 577 -19.57 39.83 -3.01
CA TYR A 577 -18.39 39.80 -2.16
C TYR A 577 -17.17 40.44 -2.87
N VAL A 578 -16.23 40.95 -2.07
CA VAL A 578 -14.91 41.37 -2.55
C VAL A 578 -13.86 40.36 -2.09
N TYR A 579 -12.95 39.95 -2.99
CA TYR A 579 -11.88 39.00 -2.71
C TYR A 579 -10.55 39.70 -2.37
N THR A 580 -9.78 39.13 -1.44
CA THR A 580 -8.40 39.53 -1.16
C THR A 580 -7.57 38.35 -0.63
N ASP A 581 -6.30 38.29 -1.01
CA ASP A 581 -5.35 37.22 -0.68
C ASP A 581 -3.90 37.70 -0.80
N ILE A 582 -2.93 36.78 -0.73
CA ILE A 582 -1.54 37.01 -1.16
C ILE A 582 -1.13 35.83 -2.05
N ALA A 583 -0.95 36.10 -3.35
CA ALA A 583 -0.49 35.12 -4.32
C ALA A 583 0.85 34.48 -3.88
N PRO A 584 0.98 33.15 -3.91
CA PRO A 584 2.23 32.45 -3.61
C PRO A 584 3.35 32.74 -4.62
N VAL A 585 4.57 32.37 -4.23
CA VAL A 585 5.63 32.08 -5.20
C VAL A 585 5.34 30.71 -5.81
N ASP A 586 5.46 30.60 -7.14
CA ASP A 586 5.13 29.38 -7.87
C ASP A 586 5.91 28.17 -7.33
N GLY A 587 5.18 27.14 -6.90
CA GLY A 587 5.71 25.87 -6.41
C GLY A 587 6.28 25.89 -4.97
N GLU A 588 6.21 27.01 -4.25
CA GLU A 588 6.83 27.17 -2.92
C GLU A 588 5.84 27.05 -1.74
N ASP A 589 4.53 27.03 -2.03
CA ASP A 589 3.49 26.73 -1.04
C ASP A 589 3.02 25.28 -1.26
N GLY A 590 2.82 24.54 -0.16
CA GLY A 590 2.42 23.13 -0.24
C GLY A 590 1.02 22.93 -0.84
N GLY A 591 0.63 21.67 -1.08
CA GLY A 591 -0.70 21.32 -1.60
C GLY A 591 -0.60 20.52 -2.89
N ILE A 592 -1.64 20.56 -3.72
CA ILE A 592 -1.58 19.89 -5.02
C ILE A 592 -0.48 20.53 -5.89
N PRO A 593 0.42 19.72 -6.48
CA PRO A 593 1.51 20.27 -7.30
C PRO A 593 0.98 21.09 -8.48
N GLY A 594 1.36 22.36 -8.54
CA GLY A 594 1.01 23.28 -9.62
C GLY A 594 -0.26 24.10 -9.41
N GLY A 595 -1.03 23.86 -8.35
CA GLY A 595 -2.23 24.66 -8.06
C GLY A 595 -2.01 25.82 -7.09
N ASN A 596 -0.77 25.96 -6.58
CA ASN A 596 -0.33 26.98 -5.63
C ASN A 596 -1.37 27.27 -4.53
N ILE A 597 -1.89 26.21 -3.90
CA ILE A 597 -3.00 26.31 -2.95
C ILE A 597 -2.75 27.42 -1.93
N ARG A 598 -3.75 28.27 -1.70
CA ARG A 598 -3.65 29.37 -0.74
C ARG A 598 -4.88 29.51 0.15
N VAL A 599 -4.74 30.41 1.11
CA VAL A 599 -5.84 30.96 1.90
C VAL A 599 -6.11 32.40 1.47
N GLY A 600 -7.37 32.83 1.62
CA GLY A 600 -7.80 34.18 1.28
C GLY A 600 -9.12 34.54 1.94
N PHE A 601 -9.68 35.70 1.58
CA PHE A 601 -10.94 36.17 2.13
C PHE A 601 -11.88 36.64 1.03
N ILE A 602 -13.15 36.30 1.15
CA ILE A 602 -14.25 37.06 0.55
C ILE A 602 -15.00 37.81 1.67
N TYR A 603 -15.37 39.07 1.46
CA TYR A 603 -16.03 39.89 2.47
C TYR A 603 -17.11 40.80 1.88
N ASN A 604 -18.21 40.98 2.60
CA ASN A 604 -19.37 41.73 2.11
C ASN A 604 -19.10 43.23 2.30
N PRO A 605 -18.87 44.00 1.21
CA PRO A 605 -18.49 45.40 1.32
C PRO A 605 -19.61 46.30 1.86
N GLU A 606 -20.86 45.84 1.88
CA GLU A 606 -21.97 46.58 2.50
C GLU A 606 -21.95 46.51 4.04
N ARG A 607 -21.18 45.57 4.60
CA ARG A 607 -21.18 45.25 6.03
C ARG A 607 -19.86 45.52 6.70
N VAL A 608 -18.76 45.19 6.02
CA VAL A 608 -17.39 45.28 6.50
C VAL A 608 -16.50 45.93 5.44
N SER A 609 -15.45 46.62 5.87
CA SER A 609 -14.43 47.16 4.95
C SER A 609 -13.05 46.67 5.36
N LEU A 610 -12.23 46.30 4.37
CA LEU A 610 -10.80 46.09 4.61
C LEU A 610 -10.16 47.44 4.98
N VAL A 611 -9.45 47.50 6.11
CA VAL A 611 -8.79 48.73 6.56
C VAL A 611 -7.74 49.17 5.54
N GLU A 612 -7.72 50.45 5.18
CA GLU A 612 -6.76 50.98 4.20
C GLU A 612 -5.31 50.72 4.64
N GLY A 613 -4.53 50.11 3.75
CA GLY A 613 -3.13 49.75 3.97
C GLY A 613 -2.45 49.27 2.69
N THR A 614 -1.15 48.97 2.77
CA THR A 614 -0.37 48.41 1.66
C THR A 614 -0.59 46.91 1.59
N LYS A 615 -1.02 46.37 0.45
CA LYS A 615 -1.08 44.91 0.25
C LYS A 615 0.34 44.33 0.24
N GLY A 616 0.59 43.29 1.02
CA GLY A 616 1.89 42.61 1.08
C GLY A 616 2.21 41.79 -0.17
N THR A 617 3.45 41.32 -0.28
CA THR A 617 3.89 40.34 -1.29
C THR A 617 4.07 38.94 -0.68
N ALA A 618 4.35 37.95 -1.53
CA ALA A 618 4.53 36.56 -1.11
C ALA A 618 5.65 36.34 -0.08
N THR A 619 6.63 37.24 -0.02
CA THR A 619 7.86 37.12 0.78
C THR A 619 7.99 38.18 1.88
N GLU A 620 7.05 39.11 1.99
CA GLU A 620 7.07 40.16 3.02
C GLU A 620 6.26 39.73 4.25
N ALA A 621 6.89 39.84 5.42
CA ALA A 621 6.24 39.56 6.69
C ALA A 621 5.38 40.75 7.14
N VAL A 622 4.13 40.45 7.51
CA VAL A 622 3.25 41.41 8.18
C VAL A 622 3.63 41.55 9.65
N GLY A 623 3.60 42.78 10.15
CA GLY A 623 3.67 43.12 11.56
C GLY A 623 2.46 43.95 11.98
N TYR A 624 2.48 44.46 13.20
CA TYR A 624 1.44 45.34 13.73
C TYR A 624 2.08 46.55 14.38
N GLU A 625 1.68 47.75 13.96
CA GLU A 625 2.21 49.02 14.45
C GLU A 625 1.13 50.11 14.40
N ASN A 626 1.09 50.97 15.42
CA ASN A 626 0.18 52.11 15.53
C ASN A 626 -1.30 51.73 15.38
N GLY A 627 -1.69 50.56 15.88
CA GLY A 627 -3.07 50.05 15.80
C GLY A 627 -3.45 49.47 14.43
N LYS A 628 -2.48 49.25 13.54
CA LYS A 628 -2.72 48.72 12.20
C LYS A 628 -1.72 47.64 11.80
N LEU A 629 -2.14 46.72 10.94
CA LEU A 629 -1.20 45.85 10.23
C LEU A 629 -0.27 46.70 9.34
N THR A 630 1.02 46.36 9.32
CA THR A 630 2.00 47.04 8.44
C THR A 630 1.75 46.74 6.97
N LEU A 631 1.11 45.60 6.68
CA LEU A 631 0.64 45.15 5.37
C LEU A 631 -0.80 44.63 5.52
N ASN A 632 -1.73 45.05 4.66
CA ASN A 632 -3.13 44.62 4.74
C ASN A 632 -3.73 44.27 3.36
N PRO A 633 -3.98 42.97 3.07
CA PRO A 633 -3.53 41.81 3.84
C PRO A 633 -2.01 41.63 3.78
N GLY A 634 -1.46 40.74 4.62
CA GLY A 634 -0.05 40.33 4.58
C GLY A 634 0.19 38.94 5.18
N ARG A 635 1.30 38.29 4.80
CA ARG A 635 1.66 36.94 5.25
C ARG A 635 2.42 36.98 6.58
N ILE A 636 2.16 36.02 7.47
CA ILE A 636 2.89 35.88 8.73
C ILE A 636 4.19 35.11 8.48
N ASP A 637 5.32 35.77 8.70
CA ASP A 637 6.68 35.21 8.60
C ASP A 637 6.91 34.25 7.40
N PRO A 638 6.60 34.67 6.15
CA PRO A 638 6.51 33.76 5.00
C PRO A 638 7.83 33.11 4.59
N MET A 639 8.97 33.57 5.12
CA MET A 639 10.30 33.02 4.83
C MET A 639 10.79 32.05 5.92
N ASN A 640 9.96 31.75 6.92
CA ASN A 640 10.31 30.81 7.98
C ASN A 640 10.39 29.37 7.43
N PRO A 641 11.45 28.59 7.74
CA PRO A 641 11.58 27.21 7.29
C PRO A 641 10.42 26.29 7.69
N ALA A 642 9.69 26.61 8.78
CA ALA A 642 8.49 25.84 9.16
C ALA A 642 7.41 25.82 8.06
N PHE A 643 7.44 26.77 7.11
CA PHE A 643 6.51 26.85 5.99
C PHE A 643 7.02 26.20 4.70
N GLU A 644 8.17 25.51 4.71
CA GLU A 644 8.62 24.68 3.57
C GLU A 644 7.54 23.64 3.25
N ASP A 645 7.14 23.55 1.97
CA ASP A 645 6.06 22.67 1.49
C ASP A 645 4.73 22.81 2.28
N SER A 646 4.45 24.01 2.82
CA SER A 646 3.22 24.31 3.57
C SER A 646 2.62 25.66 3.15
N ARG A 647 1.34 25.87 3.46
CA ARG A 647 0.65 27.12 3.16
C ARG A 647 0.98 28.17 4.21
N LYS A 648 1.19 29.41 3.77
CA LYS A 648 1.58 30.54 4.63
C LYS A 648 0.33 31.31 5.10
N PRO A 649 0.13 31.53 6.41
CA PRO A 649 -1.01 32.26 6.94
C PRO A 649 -1.11 33.70 6.43
N VAL A 650 -2.34 34.17 6.19
CA VAL A 650 -2.63 35.54 5.72
C VAL A 650 -3.46 36.28 6.76
N ALA A 651 -2.93 37.39 7.27
CA ALA A 651 -3.65 38.31 8.16
C ALA A 651 -4.29 39.45 7.37
N ALA A 652 -5.54 39.76 7.69
CA ALA A 652 -6.28 40.90 7.15
C ALA A 652 -7.01 41.65 8.27
N GLN A 653 -6.91 42.98 8.29
CA GLN A 653 -7.59 43.84 9.24
C GLN A 653 -8.84 44.45 8.59
N PHE A 654 -9.98 44.23 9.23
CA PHE A 654 -11.29 44.71 8.81
C PHE A 654 -11.87 45.68 9.83
N GLU A 655 -12.64 46.65 9.36
CA GLU A 655 -13.45 47.54 10.17
C GLU A 655 -14.93 47.10 10.08
N PHE A 656 -15.57 46.96 11.24
CA PHE A 656 -17.00 46.70 11.37
C PHE A 656 -17.62 47.63 12.40
N ASN A 657 -18.59 48.46 11.99
CA ASN A 657 -19.25 49.44 12.86
C ASN A 657 -18.27 50.38 13.60
N GLY A 658 -17.12 50.70 12.98
CA GLY A 658 -16.06 51.54 13.55
C GLY A 658 -15.15 50.83 14.55
N GLU A 659 -15.17 49.50 14.58
CA GLU A 659 -14.27 48.67 15.40
C GLU A 659 -13.43 47.76 14.51
N ASP A 660 -12.13 47.74 14.77
CA ASP A 660 -11.20 46.89 14.04
C ASP A 660 -11.18 45.45 14.59
N VAL A 661 -11.00 44.51 13.67
CA VAL A 661 -10.73 43.10 13.93
C VAL A 661 -9.70 42.58 12.92
N ILE A 662 -8.71 41.85 13.41
CA ILE A 662 -7.74 41.13 12.56
C ILE A 662 -8.24 39.71 12.40
N VAL A 663 -8.39 39.26 11.16
CA VAL A 663 -8.75 37.89 10.83
C VAL A 663 -7.55 37.26 10.12
N VAL A 664 -7.12 36.10 10.60
CA VAL A 664 -5.99 35.35 10.05
C VAL A 664 -6.52 34.03 9.50
N ALA A 665 -6.39 33.83 8.20
CA ALA A 665 -6.70 32.57 7.55
C ALA A 665 -5.47 31.67 7.56
N ASN A 666 -5.67 30.40 7.90
CA ASN A 666 -4.61 29.41 8.10
C ASN A 666 -4.94 28.14 7.33
N HIS A 667 -3.89 27.46 6.86
CA HIS A 667 -3.99 26.11 6.34
C HIS A 667 -2.68 25.40 6.67
N PHE A 668 -2.65 24.59 7.73
CA PHE A 668 -1.39 23.94 8.15
C PHE A 668 -1.05 22.74 7.27
N ASN A 669 0.15 22.19 7.42
CA ASN A 669 0.55 21.01 6.69
C ASN A 669 -0.35 19.81 7.04
N SER A 670 -0.71 19.02 6.02
CA SER A 670 -1.59 17.87 6.17
C SER A 670 -1.01 16.82 7.12
N LYS A 671 -1.87 15.91 7.60
CA LYS A 671 -1.45 14.71 8.36
C LYS A 671 -0.82 13.61 7.47
N GLY A 672 -0.57 13.90 6.19
CA GLY A 672 0.10 12.98 5.28
C GLY A 672 1.50 12.58 5.78
N GLY A 673 1.79 11.28 5.75
CA GLY A 673 3.02 10.71 6.28
C GLY A 673 2.93 10.21 7.74
N ASP A 674 1.86 10.55 8.45
CA ASP A 674 1.54 9.91 9.74
C ASP A 674 1.15 8.44 9.52
N GLN A 675 1.48 7.59 10.49
CA GLN A 675 1.20 6.16 10.41
C GLN A 675 -0.28 5.85 10.75
N PRO A 676 -0.84 4.74 10.23
CA PRO A 676 -2.25 4.40 10.39
C PRO A 676 -2.58 3.94 11.82
N LEU A 677 -3.85 4.09 12.20
CA LEU A 677 -4.37 3.65 13.50
C LEU A 677 -4.29 2.14 13.70
N PHE A 678 -4.70 1.34 12.71
CA PHE A 678 -4.58 -0.13 12.72
C PHE A 678 -3.32 -0.58 11.97
N GLY A 679 -2.17 -0.05 12.37
CA GLY A 679 -0.86 -0.38 11.80
C GLY A 679 0.00 -1.21 12.75
N LYS A 680 1.07 -1.80 12.21
CA LYS A 680 2.02 -2.63 12.96
C LYS A 680 2.99 -1.89 13.89
N ASN A 681 2.92 -0.56 13.94
CA ASN A 681 3.69 0.24 14.89
C ASN A 681 2.69 0.96 15.79
N GLN A 682 2.71 0.64 17.08
CA GLN A 682 1.83 1.23 18.09
C GLN A 682 2.69 1.90 19.17
N PRO A 683 2.27 3.09 19.66
CA PRO A 683 1.29 3.98 19.05
C PRO A 683 1.77 4.47 17.66
N PRO A 684 0.87 4.93 16.77
CA PRO A 684 1.26 5.38 15.44
C PRO A 684 2.25 6.55 15.48
N TYR A 685 3.30 6.48 14.66
CA TYR A 685 4.26 7.59 14.53
C TYR A 685 3.66 8.76 13.73
N LEU A 686 3.55 9.93 14.36
CA LEU A 686 2.99 11.16 13.79
C LEU A 686 4.07 12.13 13.30
N GLY A 687 4.77 11.75 12.22
CA GLY A 687 5.92 12.51 11.71
C GLY A 687 5.58 13.93 11.24
N SER A 688 4.36 14.16 10.74
CA SER A 688 3.94 15.47 10.23
C SER A 688 3.58 16.47 11.35
N GLU A 689 3.39 16.00 12.58
CA GLU A 689 2.97 16.82 13.73
C GLU A 689 4.04 17.84 14.14
N VAL A 690 5.32 17.51 13.97
CA VAL A 690 6.44 18.39 14.34
C VAL A 690 6.33 19.75 13.64
N GLN A 691 6.11 19.74 12.32
CA GLN A 691 5.95 20.96 11.54
C GLN A 691 4.69 21.75 11.95
N ARG A 692 3.58 21.07 12.27
CA ARG A 692 2.36 21.74 12.76
C ARG A 692 2.61 22.50 14.06
N LYS A 693 3.37 21.94 15.01
CA LYS A 693 3.72 22.61 16.27
C LYS A 693 4.59 23.85 16.04
N GLU A 694 5.53 23.80 15.10
CA GLU A 694 6.36 24.95 14.74
C GLU A 694 5.53 26.08 14.09
N ILE A 695 4.67 25.73 13.14
CA ILE A 695 3.75 26.70 12.51
C ILE A 695 2.81 27.30 13.56
N ALA A 696 2.23 26.49 14.45
CA ALA A 696 1.36 26.95 15.53
C ALA A 696 2.05 27.99 16.41
N ALA A 697 3.32 27.77 16.76
CA ALA A 697 4.11 28.70 17.57
C ALA A 697 4.35 30.03 16.86
N ILE A 698 4.60 30.02 15.55
CA ILE A 698 4.80 31.23 14.74
C ILE A 698 3.51 32.07 14.67
N VAL A 699 2.37 31.44 14.40
CA VAL A 699 1.08 32.13 14.32
C VAL A 699 0.68 32.70 15.68
N ASN A 700 0.86 31.94 16.77
CA ASN A 700 0.64 32.45 18.13
C ASN A 700 1.61 33.58 18.48
N GLY A 701 2.86 33.52 18.01
CA GLY A 701 3.85 34.60 18.14
C GLY A 701 3.36 35.92 17.54
N PHE A 702 2.83 35.89 16.32
CA PHE A 702 2.21 37.07 15.70
C PHE A 702 1.05 37.62 16.54
N VAL A 703 0.19 36.76 17.10
CA VAL A 703 -0.89 37.19 17.99
C VAL A 703 -0.33 37.86 19.24
N LYS A 704 0.73 37.32 19.84
CA LYS A 704 1.40 37.93 21.01
C LYS A 704 1.92 39.32 20.69
N ASP A 705 2.60 39.50 19.56
CA ASP A 705 3.11 40.81 19.13
C ASP A 705 1.98 41.84 19.01
N VAL A 706 0.85 41.45 18.39
CA VAL A 706 -0.36 42.28 18.32
C VAL A 706 -0.90 42.61 19.73
N LYS A 707 -0.95 41.63 20.65
CA LYS A 707 -1.46 41.83 22.02
C LYS A 707 -0.52 42.65 22.90
N GLU A 708 0.79 42.62 22.64
CA GLU A 708 1.78 43.43 23.34
C GLU A 708 1.59 44.92 23.03
N GLU A 709 1.33 45.25 21.77
CA GLU A 709 1.06 46.63 21.36
C GLU A 709 -0.36 47.08 21.70
N ASP A 710 -1.37 46.23 21.48
CA ASP A 710 -2.75 46.48 21.87
C ASP A 710 -3.39 45.31 22.63
N LYS A 711 -3.44 45.45 23.95
CA LYS A 711 -4.07 44.50 24.87
C LYS A 711 -5.57 44.29 24.62
N ASN A 712 -6.23 45.19 23.90
CA ASN A 712 -7.64 45.08 23.51
C ASN A 712 -7.84 44.66 22.05
N ALA A 713 -6.75 44.43 21.30
CA ALA A 713 -6.84 43.95 19.93
C ALA A 713 -7.72 42.71 19.83
N LYS A 714 -8.50 42.68 18.75
CA LYS A 714 -9.49 41.66 18.43
C LYS A 714 -8.89 40.82 17.31
N VAL A 715 -8.46 39.60 17.62
CA VAL A 715 -7.86 38.70 16.63
C VAL A 715 -8.69 37.42 16.54
N VAL A 716 -8.95 37.00 15.32
CA VAL A 716 -9.61 35.74 14.98
C VAL A 716 -8.64 34.93 14.13
N LEU A 717 -8.25 33.75 14.61
CA LEU A 717 -7.59 32.74 13.79
C LEU A 717 -8.66 31.78 13.29
N LEU A 718 -8.66 31.51 12.00
CA LEU A 718 -9.57 30.54 11.38
C LEU A 718 -8.85 29.72 10.32
N GLY A 719 -9.42 28.59 9.95
CA GLY A 719 -8.94 27.76 8.85
C GLY A 719 -8.85 26.28 9.21
N ASP A 720 -8.24 25.53 8.30
CA ASP A 720 -7.89 24.13 8.48
C ASP A 720 -6.51 24.03 9.16
N PHE A 721 -6.48 23.64 10.42
CA PHE A 721 -5.25 23.47 11.18
C PHE A 721 -4.68 22.05 11.09
N ASN A 722 -5.36 21.15 10.37
CA ASN A 722 -4.96 19.75 10.18
C ASN A 722 -4.65 19.01 11.49
N ASP A 723 -5.32 19.39 12.58
CA ASP A 723 -5.13 18.76 13.88
C ASP A 723 -6.32 19.00 14.81
N PHE A 724 -6.43 18.18 15.86
CA PHE A 724 -7.62 18.11 16.71
C PHE A 724 -7.59 19.14 17.84
N GLU A 725 -8.74 19.45 18.43
CA GLU A 725 -8.85 20.49 19.47
C GLU A 725 -8.07 20.18 20.75
N PHE A 726 -7.71 18.91 20.95
CA PHE A 726 -7.00 18.39 22.12
C PHE A 726 -5.51 18.11 21.86
N THR A 727 -4.99 18.38 20.66
CA THR A 727 -3.56 18.13 20.38
C THR A 727 -2.66 19.26 20.87
N ASP A 728 -1.39 18.92 21.06
CA ASP A 728 -0.33 19.87 21.42
C ASP A 728 -0.24 21.05 20.44
N SER A 729 -0.44 20.81 19.13
CA SER A 729 -0.40 21.86 18.11
C SER A 729 -1.44 22.95 18.40
N LEU A 730 -2.66 22.57 18.78
CA LEU A 730 -3.73 23.52 19.11
C LEU A 730 -3.52 24.18 20.47
N GLU A 731 -2.93 23.49 21.44
CA GLU A 731 -2.55 24.10 22.72
C GLU A 731 -1.48 25.19 22.52
N ILE A 732 -0.46 24.92 21.69
CA ILE A 732 0.58 25.89 21.31
C ILE A 732 -0.05 27.08 20.58
N LEU A 733 -0.93 26.84 19.61
CA LEU A 733 -1.60 27.88 18.85
C LEU A 733 -2.45 28.78 19.76
N LYS A 734 -3.19 28.18 20.69
CA LYS A 734 -4.08 28.88 21.64
C LYS A 734 -3.28 29.81 22.57
N GLY A 735 -2.17 29.32 23.11
CA GLY A 735 -1.35 30.07 24.07
C GLY A 735 -2.18 30.60 25.26
N ASN A 736 -1.83 31.77 25.76
CA ASN A 736 -2.59 32.45 26.84
C ASN A 736 -3.54 33.51 26.30
N GLU A 737 -3.50 33.79 25.00
CA GLU A 737 -4.12 34.95 24.38
C GLU A 737 -5.49 34.63 23.77
N LEU A 738 -5.70 33.38 23.36
CA LEU A 738 -6.86 32.93 22.59
C LEU A 738 -7.71 31.91 23.35
N THR A 739 -8.97 31.79 22.92
CA THR A 739 -9.88 30.69 23.25
C THR A 739 -10.25 29.99 21.96
N ASN A 740 -10.10 28.67 21.88
CA ASN A 740 -10.64 27.88 20.79
C ASN A 740 -12.16 27.76 20.94
N MET A 741 -12.92 28.28 19.97
CA MET A 741 -14.37 28.27 20.04
C MET A 741 -14.95 26.88 19.82
N ILE A 742 -14.24 25.96 19.15
CA ILE A 742 -14.69 24.57 18.98
C ILE A 742 -14.94 23.88 20.32
N GLU A 743 -14.14 24.19 21.35
CA GLU A 743 -14.33 23.67 22.71
C GLU A 743 -15.69 24.07 23.34
N LYS A 744 -16.39 25.06 22.77
CA LYS A 744 -17.74 25.52 23.19
C LYS A 744 -18.88 24.82 22.46
N VAL A 745 -18.61 24.15 21.34
CA VAL A 745 -19.60 23.36 20.60
C VAL A 745 -19.97 22.13 21.44
N PRO A 746 -21.23 21.64 21.45
CA PRO A 746 -21.56 20.37 22.11
C PRO A 746 -20.79 19.20 21.50
N PHE A 747 -20.35 18.23 22.32
CA PHE A 747 -19.52 17.11 21.84
C PHE A 747 -20.10 16.42 20.60
N ASN A 748 -21.41 16.15 20.58
CA ASN A 748 -22.07 15.44 19.48
C ASN A 748 -22.18 16.25 18.18
N GLU A 749 -21.74 17.51 18.17
CA GLU A 749 -21.70 18.40 16.99
C GLU A 749 -20.22 18.77 16.66
N ARG A 750 -19.22 18.21 17.37
CA ARG A 750 -17.80 18.53 17.16
C ARG A 750 -17.18 17.62 16.11
N TYR A 751 -17.44 17.92 14.85
CA TYR A 751 -16.76 17.31 13.72
C TYR A 751 -16.83 18.23 12.50
N THR A 752 -15.74 18.32 11.76
CA THR A 752 -15.64 19.05 10.48
C THR A 752 -15.12 18.20 9.35
N TYR A 753 -14.61 17.00 9.63
CA TYR A 753 -13.98 16.11 8.65
C TYR A 753 -14.31 14.64 8.96
N SER A 754 -14.22 13.77 7.96
CA SER A 754 -14.43 12.32 8.13
C SER A 754 -13.30 11.53 7.49
N TYR A 755 -12.64 10.68 8.27
CA TYR A 755 -11.51 9.85 7.81
C TYR A 755 -11.62 8.44 8.38
N GLN A 756 -11.70 7.44 7.50
CA GLN A 756 -11.73 6.02 7.90
C GLN A 756 -12.81 5.67 8.94
N GLY A 757 -13.99 6.29 8.88
CA GLY A 757 -15.06 6.06 9.85
C GLY A 757 -14.99 6.95 11.10
N ASN A 758 -13.93 7.75 11.24
CA ASN A 758 -13.79 8.71 12.32
C ASN A 758 -14.26 10.09 11.88
N ALA A 759 -15.22 10.65 12.62
CA ALA A 759 -15.54 12.07 12.58
C ALA A 759 -14.50 12.85 13.41
N GLN A 760 -13.90 13.87 12.80
CA GLN A 760 -12.74 14.60 13.31
C GLN A 760 -12.98 16.10 13.22
N VAL A 761 -12.34 16.90 14.06
CA VAL A 761 -12.27 18.36 13.90
C VAL A 761 -10.90 18.72 13.36
N LEU A 762 -10.85 19.30 12.15
CA LEU A 762 -9.62 19.88 11.59
C LEU A 762 -9.74 21.40 11.40
N ASP A 763 -10.97 21.90 11.24
CA ASP A 763 -11.26 23.32 11.09
C ASP A 763 -11.58 23.95 12.44
N HIS A 764 -10.86 25.02 12.77
CA HIS A 764 -11.04 25.71 14.05
C HIS A 764 -11.28 27.20 13.83
N ILE A 765 -11.94 27.82 14.82
CA ILE A 765 -11.94 29.28 14.97
C ILE A 765 -11.50 29.60 16.40
N LEU A 766 -10.37 30.27 16.54
CA LEU A 766 -9.85 30.77 17.81
C LEU A 766 -10.03 32.29 17.85
N VAL A 767 -10.47 32.82 18.99
CA VAL A 767 -10.64 34.27 19.17
C VAL A 767 -9.87 34.75 20.39
N THR A 768 -9.43 36.00 20.40
CA THR A 768 -8.80 36.57 21.59
C THR A 768 -9.73 36.51 22.80
N ASN A 769 -9.15 36.30 23.99
CA ASN A 769 -9.91 36.05 25.23
C ASN A 769 -10.93 37.13 25.60
N ASN A 770 -10.71 38.38 25.16
CA ASN A 770 -11.65 39.49 25.32
C ASN A 770 -12.92 39.38 24.43
N MET A 771 -12.91 38.53 23.41
CA MET A 771 -14.03 38.25 22.49
C MET A 771 -14.79 36.97 22.85
N ALA A 772 -14.13 35.98 23.46
CA ALA A 772 -14.66 34.61 23.64
C ALA A 772 -16.08 34.55 24.23
N LYS A 773 -16.34 35.31 25.31
CA LYS A 773 -17.68 35.31 25.98
C LYS A 773 -18.81 35.93 25.14
N LYS A 774 -18.47 36.67 24.09
CA LYS A 774 -19.41 37.36 23.19
C LYS A 774 -19.45 36.72 21.81
N THR A 775 -18.79 35.57 21.67
CA THR A 775 -18.69 34.83 20.42
C THR A 775 -19.57 33.60 20.54
N LYS A 776 -20.50 33.43 19.61
CA LYS A 776 -21.20 32.18 19.36
C LYS A 776 -20.49 31.47 18.23
N VAL A 777 -20.54 30.15 18.24
CA VAL A 777 -19.95 29.28 17.22
C VAL A 777 -20.99 28.26 16.79
N ASP A 778 -20.94 27.89 15.52
CA ASP A 778 -21.76 26.88 14.89
C ASP A 778 -20.88 26.15 13.87
N ILE A 779 -20.91 24.82 13.88
CA ILE A 779 -20.35 24.01 12.80
C ILE A 779 -21.55 23.60 11.96
N VAL A 780 -21.52 23.91 10.66
CA VAL A 780 -22.69 23.72 9.80
C VAL A 780 -22.50 22.43 9.01
N HIS A 781 -23.11 21.34 9.49
CA HIS A 781 -22.89 19.99 8.98
C HIS A 781 -23.57 19.77 7.63
N ILE A 782 -22.82 19.95 6.54
CA ILE A 782 -23.32 19.88 5.15
C ILE A 782 -22.45 19.00 4.24
N ASN A 783 -21.26 18.60 4.71
CA ASN A 783 -20.21 18.02 3.91
C ASN A 783 -19.65 16.72 4.51
N SER A 784 -19.02 16.79 5.68
CA SER A 784 -18.09 15.72 6.13
C SER A 784 -18.74 14.35 6.33
N GLN A 785 -20.04 14.33 6.62
CA GLN A 785 -20.83 13.11 6.86
C GLN A 785 -21.71 12.73 5.65
N PHE A 786 -21.49 13.35 4.50
CA PHE A 786 -22.29 13.17 3.28
C PHE A 786 -21.44 12.75 2.08
N MET A 787 -22.11 12.21 1.05
CA MET A 787 -21.54 12.01 -0.29
C MET A 787 -22.02 13.13 -1.22
N GLU A 788 -21.44 13.24 -2.41
CA GLU A 788 -21.86 14.24 -3.42
C GLU A 788 -23.34 14.10 -3.80
N GLU A 789 -23.86 12.87 -3.87
CA GLU A 789 -25.27 12.55 -4.14
C GLU A 789 -26.22 13.14 -3.09
N HIS A 790 -25.70 13.42 -1.89
CA HIS A 790 -26.43 14.04 -0.80
C HIS A 790 -26.29 15.57 -0.75
N GLY A 791 -25.55 16.17 -1.70
CA GLY A 791 -25.32 17.62 -1.79
C GLY A 791 -23.98 18.08 -1.24
N ARG A 792 -23.05 17.17 -0.93
CA ARG A 792 -21.69 17.53 -0.48
C ARG A 792 -20.96 18.40 -1.51
N ALA A 793 -20.36 19.48 -1.04
CA ALA A 793 -19.62 20.46 -1.83
C ALA A 793 -18.10 20.42 -1.57
N SER A 794 -17.70 19.95 -0.39
CA SER A 794 -16.33 19.86 0.10
C SER A 794 -16.20 18.64 1.02
N ASP A 795 -15.00 18.18 1.32
CA ASP A 795 -14.74 17.20 2.38
C ASP A 795 -14.78 17.77 3.81
N HIS A 796 -14.84 19.09 3.94
CA HIS A 796 -14.90 19.80 5.22
C HIS A 796 -16.24 20.50 5.48
N ASP A 797 -16.75 20.42 6.71
CA ASP A 797 -17.85 21.28 7.17
C ASP A 797 -17.33 22.68 7.52
N PRO A 798 -18.00 23.76 7.06
CA PRO A 798 -17.63 25.12 7.44
C PRO A 798 -17.95 25.42 8.92
N VAL A 799 -17.09 26.24 9.52
CA VAL A 799 -17.25 26.74 10.89
C VAL A 799 -17.62 28.21 10.83
N LEU A 800 -18.69 28.61 11.52
CA LEU A 800 -19.20 29.97 11.55
C LEU A 800 -19.18 30.50 12.99
N ILE A 801 -18.67 31.72 13.16
CA ILE A 801 -18.87 32.49 14.40
C ILE A 801 -19.74 33.72 14.18
N GLN A 802 -20.42 34.12 15.25
CA GLN A 802 -21.06 35.42 15.38
C GLN A 802 -20.49 36.11 16.62
N VAL A 803 -19.94 37.30 16.45
CA VAL A 803 -19.29 38.04 17.53
C VAL A 803 -19.77 39.48 17.61
N LYS A 804 -20.02 39.92 18.84
CA LYS A 804 -20.25 41.33 19.14
C LYS A 804 -18.93 42.04 19.43
N LEU A 805 -18.54 42.96 18.55
CA LEU A 805 -17.42 43.87 18.78
C LEU A 805 -17.90 45.03 19.66
N ASP A 806 -17.35 45.16 20.87
CA ASP A 806 -17.65 46.31 21.73
C ASP A 806 -16.78 47.49 21.36
N LYS A 807 -17.36 48.70 21.47
CA LYS A 807 -16.57 49.92 21.37
C LYS A 807 -15.57 50.00 22.52
N VAL A 808 -14.29 50.17 22.20
CA VAL A 808 -13.27 50.48 23.20
C VAL A 808 -13.66 51.83 23.82
N LYS A 809 -13.97 51.83 25.12
CA LYS A 809 -14.40 53.04 25.86
C LYS A 809 -13.23 53.92 26.24
#